data_AF-W9YCP4-F1
#
_entry.id   AF-W9YCP4-F1
#
_cell.length_a   1.000
_cell.length_b   1.000
_cell.length_c   1.000
_cell.angle_alpha   90.00
_cell.angle_beta   90.00
_cell.angle_gamma   90.00
#
_symmetry.space_group_name_H-M   'P 1'
#
loop_
_entity.id
_entity.type
_entity.pdbx_description
1 polymer ?
#
loop_
_entity_poly.entity_id
_entity_poly.type
_entity_poly.pdbx_seq_one_letter_code
_entity_poly.pdbx_strand_id
1 'polypeptide(L)'
;MAPSTLIDHSPFQPIPAVKLASASNLVLIDNYDSFTWNVYQYLVLEGATVTVYRNDKVTLDELIAKKPTQLVISPGPGHPDTDAGISKDAIQYFAGKIPILGVCMGQQCIISVFGGQVDVTGEILHGKTSPLRHDGKGCYTSLEQDLPVTRYHSLAGTHLTLPPSLEVSSWIAKGPDGGRGVIMGVRHKEYVIEGVQFHPESILTENGRLMFKNFLVMSGGKWSDNLHVAGGRKQASVATNGQPTSKKESILDTIYAHRRESVAAQKLIPSQRPEDLQAAYDIGLAPPQISFPKRLRQSAYPLALLAEIKRASPSKGIISLNTCAPSQARKYATAGASVISVLTEPEWFKGSLEDLRAVRQSLDSMPNRPAVLRKEFIFEEYQILEARLAGADTVLLIVKMLDVETLTRLYHYSRSLGMEPLVEVNTAEEMRIAVDLGSQVIGVNNRDLTNFEVDLATTSRLLDLVPESTIVCALSGISGPHDVQAYRKDGVKAILVGEALMRASNTVDFITKLVGDDNVKPKKTSQPQLLVKICGTRTAEAARTAIEAGADLVGIILVPGRNRFVSDDVALQIAEVVRSTPKPAKKKMSGPPDVGTSNFFEHSSRLLVRPDRAQLVGVFLDAPLEFIIEQIYKLGLDVVQLHGSEPIEYARNIPVPVLRRFSPLEPGISSRAFHALPLLDSGAGGAGQQLNLDEVKSLFTRDSGLKVILAGGLAPDNINAVLDALGPYKSNIAGVDVSSGVESDGKQDLSKISAFVKAVKG
;
A
#
# COMPACT_ATOMS: atom_id res chain seq x y z
N MET A 1 -1.59 12.22 -8.46
CA MET A 1 -1.25 11.01 -9.24
C MET A 1 0.14 10.58 -8.77
N ALA A 2 0.27 9.45 -8.07
CA ALA A 2 1.59 8.93 -7.71
C ALA A 2 2.21 8.22 -8.92
N PRO A 3 3.54 8.28 -9.13
CA PRO A 3 4.17 7.79 -10.34
C PRO A 3 4.06 6.27 -10.39
N SER A 4 3.58 5.72 -11.50
CA SER A 4 3.81 4.30 -11.81
C SER A 4 5.32 4.08 -11.74
N THR A 5 5.80 3.14 -10.92
CA THR A 5 7.20 2.69 -11.00
C THR A 5 7.35 1.97 -12.33
N LEU A 6 7.68 2.77 -13.34
CA LEU A 6 8.12 2.34 -14.65
C LEU A 6 9.31 1.41 -14.43
N ILE A 7 9.16 0.12 -14.72
CA ILE A 7 10.26 -0.84 -14.64
C ILE A 7 11.12 -0.60 -15.88
N ASP A 8 12.27 0.02 -15.67
CA ASP A 8 13.23 0.35 -16.73
C ASP A 8 14.19 -0.83 -16.94
N HIS A 9 13.95 -1.58 -18.01
CA HIS A 9 14.80 -2.65 -18.53
C HIS A 9 15.91 -2.14 -19.46
N SER A 10 16.10 -0.81 -19.58
CA SER A 10 17.21 -0.25 -20.34
C SER A 10 18.55 -0.57 -19.68
N PRO A 11 19.62 -0.73 -20.48
CA PRO A 11 20.92 -1.03 -19.94
C PRO A 11 21.49 0.15 -19.13
N PHE A 12 21.75 -0.06 -17.84
CA PHE A 12 22.44 0.92 -17.00
C PHE A 12 23.97 0.70 -17.08
N GLN A 13 24.70 1.66 -17.66
CA GLN A 13 26.16 1.59 -17.90
C GLN A 13 26.63 0.28 -18.58
N PRO A 14 26.08 -0.08 -19.76
CA PRO A 14 26.41 -1.34 -20.40
C PRO A 14 27.87 -1.37 -20.85
N ILE A 15 28.57 -2.44 -20.49
CA ILE A 15 29.83 -2.80 -21.12
C ILE A 15 29.50 -3.38 -22.51
N PRO A 16 30.01 -2.80 -23.62
CA PRO A 16 29.78 -3.37 -24.95
C PRO A 16 30.33 -4.79 -25.03
N ALA A 17 29.57 -5.69 -25.65
CA ALA A 17 30.02 -7.03 -25.96
C ALA A 17 31.19 -6.98 -26.96
N VAL A 18 32.01 -8.03 -26.96
CA VAL A 18 33.07 -8.20 -27.96
C VAL A 18 32.44 -8.22 -29.35
N LYS A 19 33.08 -7.54 -30.32
CA LYS A 19 32.59 -7.50 -31.70
C LYS A 19 32.41 -8.90 -32.26
N LEU A 20 31.24 -9.16 -32.83
CA LEU A 20 30.89 -10.44 -33.42
C LEU A 20 31.31 -10.48 -34.89
N ALA A 21 32.04 -11.53 -35.26
CA ALA A 21 32.44 -11.74 -36.66
C ALA A 21 31.23 -11.94 -37.58
N SER A 22 30.20 -12.62 -37.07
CA SER A 22 28.91 -12.79 -37.76
C SER A 22 28.31 -11.43 -38.12
N ALA A 23 28.35 -10.44 -37.22
CA ALA A 23 27.76 -9.11 -37.39
C ALA A 23 28.78 -7.99 -37.63
N SER A 24 29.75 -8.25 -38.50
CA SER A 24 30.84 -7.32 -38.81
C SER A 24 30.45 -6.18 -39.76
N ASN A 25 29.33 -6.28 -40.48
CA ASN A 25 28.81 -5.24 -41.36
C ASN A 25 27.27 -5.30 -41.44
N LEU A 26 26.61 -4.98 -40.33
CA LEU A 26 25.15 -4.96 -40.25
C LEU A 26 24.59 -3.66 -40.85
N VAL A 27 23.60 -3.79 -41.72
CA VAL A 27 22.82 -2.64 -42.24
C VAL A 27 21.51 -2.52 -41.48
N LEU A 28 21.25 -1.32 -40.94
CA LEU A 28 19.96 -0.94 -40.35
C LEU A 28 19.27 0.04 -41.29
N ILE A 29 18.11 -0.32 -41.84
CA ILE A 29 17.26 0.60 -42.62
C ILE A 29 16.35 1.36 -41.65
N ASP A 30 16.54 2.67 -41.57
CA ASP A 30 15.77 3.62 -40.79
C ASP A 30 14.52 4.05 -41.55
N ASN A 31 13.36 3.67 -41.03
CA ASN A 31 12.06 4.06 -41.53
C ASN A 31 11.48 5.28 -40.79
N TYR A 32 12.34 6.19 -40.34
CA TYR A 32 11.95 7.47 -39.72
C TYR A 32 11.20 7.32 -38.39
N ASP A 33 11.58 6.35 -37.57
CA ASP A 33 11.06 6.19 -36.20
C ASP A 33 12.01 6.75 -35.14
N SER A 34 11.44 7.34 -34.09
CA SER A 34 12.20 7.83 -32.94
C SER A 34 13.00 6.74 -32.21
N PHE A 35 12.59 5.47 -32.32
CA PHE A 35 13.22 4.32 -31.67
C PHE A 35 14.32 3.65 -32.51
N THR A 36 14.57 4.07 -33.76
CA THR A 36 15.63 3.50 -34.61
C THR A 36 17.00 3.53 -33.92
N TRP A 37 17.31 4.62 -33.20
CA TRP A 37 18.59 4.74 -32.50
C TRP A 37 18.70 3.87 -31.24
N ASN A 38 17.59 3.47 -30.64
CA ASN A 38 17.57 2.49 -29.56
C ASN A 38 17.89 1.09 -30.11
N VAL A 39 17.33 0.73 -31.27
CA VAL A 39 17.71 -0.50 -32.01
C VAL A 39 19.20 -0.47 -32.35
N TYR A 40 19.70 0.63 -32.93
CA TYR A 40 21.13 0.82 -33.20
C TYR A 40 21.99 0.60 -31.96
N GLN A 41 21.62 1.24 -30.85
CA GLN A 41 22.35 1.14 -29.59
C GLN A 41 22.42 -0.31 -29.11
N TYR A 42 21.31 -1.04 -29.08
CA TYR A 42 21.29 -2.42 -28.60
C TYR A 42 22.11 -3.35 -29.50
N LEU A 43 22.03 -3.18 -30.82
CA LEU A 43 22.85 -3.94 -31.77
C LEU A 43 24.36 -3.71 -31.54
N VAL A 44 24.79 -2.46 -31.36
CA VAL A 44 26.19 -2.12 -31.08
C VAL A 44 26.65 -2.67 -29.73
N LEU A 45 25.80 -2.55 -28.70
CA LEU A 45 26.09 -3.08 -27.36
C LEU A 45 26.20 -4.61 -27.33
N GLU A 46 25.55 -5.31 -28.25
CA GLU A 46 25.67 -6.77 -28.43
C GLU A 46 26.76 -7.17 -29.45
N GLY A 47 27.60 -6.23 -29.88
CA GLY A 47 28.82 -6.51 -30.64
C GLY A 47 28.69 -6.38 -32.16
N ALA A 48 27.59 -5.83 -32.69
CA ALA A 48 27.47 -5.55 -34.13
C ALA A 48 28.24 -4.29 -34.53
N THR A 49 28.77 -4.27 -35.76
CA THR A 49 29.19 -3.03 -36.43
C THR A 49 28.08 -2.60 -37.37
N VAL A 50 27.38 -1.51 -37.04
CA VAL A 50 26.12 -1.10 -37.68
C VAL A 50 26.29 0.15 -38.53
N THR A 51 25.78 0.11 -39.77
CA THR A 51 25.61 1.28 -40.65
C THR A 51 24.12 1.54 -40.87
N VAL A 52 23.68 2.77 -40.63
CA VAL A 52 22.27 3.16 -40.74
C VAL A 52 22.03 3.90 -42.06
N TYR A 53 21.00 3.49 -42.81
CA TYR A 53 20.54 4.19 -44.01
C TYR A 53 19.05 4.50 -43.89
N ARG A 54 18.64 5.72 -44.21
CA ARG A 54 17.22 6.04 -44.32
C ARG A 54 16.62 5.36 -45.53
N ASN A 55 15.37 4.90 -45.40
CA ASN A 55 14.68 4.07 -46.38
C ASN A 55 14.48 4.72 -47.77
N ASP A 56 14.74 6.01 -47.91
CA ASP A 56 14.65 6.80 -49.14
C ASP A 56 15.98 7.49 -49.53
N LYS A 57 17.06 7.24 -48.78
CA LYS A 57 18.40 7.86 -49.00
C LYS A 57 19.47 6.87 -49.45
N VAL A 58 19.08 5.64 -49.76
CA VAL A 58 19.95 4.62 -50.36
C VAL A 58 19.15 3.81 -51.36
N THR A 59 19.77 3.46 -52.47
CA THR A 59 19.19 2.57 -53.47
C THR A 59 19.49 1.11 -53.16
N LEU A 60 18.71 0.19 -53.73
CA LEU A 60 18.96 -1.25 -53.55
C LEU A 60 20.35 -1.65 -54.06
N ASP A 61 20.78 -1.15 -55.22
CA ASP A 61 22.09 -1.44 -55.80
C ASP A 61 23.25 -0.96 -54.92
N GLU A 62 23.10 0.20 -54.29
CA GLU A 62 24.07 0.70 -53.31
C GLU A 62 24.14 -0.21 -52.09
N LEU A 63 23.00 -0.67 -51.56
CA LEU A 63 22.98 -1.64 -50.45
C LEU A 63 23.64 -2.96 -50.81
N ILE A 64 23.39 -3.48 -52.02
CA ILE A 64 24.03 -4.69 -52.53
C ILE A 64 25.55 -4.51 -52.57
N ALA A 65 26.02 -3.37 -53.07
CA ALA A 65 27.44 -3.04 -53.15
C ALA A 65 28.12 -2.95 -51.77
N LYS A 66 27.37 -2.64 -50.70
CA LYS A 66 27.88 -2.62 -49.32
C LYS A 66 28.15 -4.01 -48.75
N LYS A 67 27.65 -5.09 -49.36
CA LYS A 67 27.81 -6.48 -48.89
C LYS A 67 27.48 -6.64 -47.40
N PRO A 68 26.23 -6.33 -46.99
CA PRO A 68 25.82 -6.48 -45.60
C PRO A 68 25.96 -7.93 -45.13
N THR A 69 26.33 -8.13 -43.87
CA THR A 69 26.34 -9.45 -43.22
C THR A 69 24.98 -9.80 -42.62
N GLN A 70 24.22 -8.78 -42.21
CA GLN A 70 22.84 -8.87 -41.73
C GLN A 70 22.07 -7.62 -42.13
N LEU A 71 20.75 -7.76 -42.21
CA LEU A 71 19.82 -6.67 -42.44
C LEU A 71 18.86 -6.54 -41.26
N VAL A 72 18.70 -5.32 -40.74
CA VAL A 72 17.65 -4.99 -39.78
C VAL A 72 16.77 -3.90 -40.37
N ILE A 73 15.46 -4.10 -40.30
CA ILE A 73 14.46 -3.09 -40.69
C ILE A 73 13.87 -2.50 -39.42
N SER A 74 14.07 -1.20 -39.23
CA SER A 74 13.61 -0.50 -38.02
C SER A 74 12.08 -0.41 -37.95
N PRO A 75 11.54 -0.03 -36.78
CA PRO A 75 10.20 0.52 -36.69
C PRO A 75 10.02 1.74 -37.61
N GLY A 76 8.76 2.11 -37.87
CA GLY A 76 8.40 3.23 -38.74
C GLY A 76 6.92 3.57 -38.59
N PRO A 77 6.53 4.85 -38.78
CA PRO A 77 5.14 5.23 -38.91
C PRO A 77 4.59 4.85 -40.29
N GLY A 78 3.26 4.81 -40.41
CA GLY A 78 2.57 4.59 -41.69
C GLY A 78 2.31 3.10 -41.98
N HIS A 79 2.21 2.76 -43.26
CA HIS A 79 1.87 1.42 -43.74
C HIS A 79 3.05 0.84 -44.55
N PRO A 80 3.39 -0.46 -44.40
CA PRO A 80 4.53 -1.07 -45.08
C PRO A 80 4.49 -0.92 -46.61
N ASP A 81 3.30 -0.84 -47.20
CA ASP A 81 3.14 -0.73 -48.66
C ASP A 81 3.33 0.67 -49.22
N THR A 82 3.20 1.71 -48.41
CA THR A 82 3.25 3.12 -48.85
C THR A 82 4.45 3.88 -48.31
N ASP A 83 4.91 3.53 -47.11
CA ASP A 83 5.83 4.39 -46.33
C ASP A 83 7.21 3.75 -46.08
N ALA A 84 7.39 2.46 -46.39
CA ALA A 84 8.61 1.71 -46.03
C ALA A 84 9.81 1.90 -46.97
N GLY A 85 9.68 2.74 -48.01
CA GLY A 85 10.73 3.00 -48.99
C GLY A 85 11.34 1.71 -49.55
N ILE A 86 12.67 1.63 -49.57
CA ILE A 86 13.40 0.46 -50.09
C ILE A 86 13.36 -0.78 -49.17
N SER A 87 12.73 -0.72 -47.99
CA SER A 87 12.77 -1.81 -47.00
C SER A 87 12.24 -3.14 -47.56
N LYS A 88 11.13 -3.10 -48.31
CA LYS A 88 10.52 -4.31 -48.91
C LYS A 88 11.40 -4.91 -49.99
N ASP A 89 11.95 -4.07 -50.87
CA ASP A 89 12.85 -4.50 -51.93
C ASP A 89 14.15 -5.11 -51.37
N ALA A 90 14.67 -4.51 -50.29
CA ALA A 90 15.82 -5.05 -49.55
C ALA A 90 15.51 -6.40 -48.92
N ILE A 91 14.37 -6.56 -48.22
CA ILE A 91 13.95 -7.86 -47.67
C ILE A 91 13.87 -8.91 -48.78
N GLN A 92 13.21 -8.58 -49.88
CA GLN A 92 13.02 -9.51 -51.00
C GLN A 92 14.33 -9.90 -51.66
N TYR A 93 15.26 -8.96 -51.84
CA TYR A 93 16.57 -9.25 -52.42
C TYR A 93 17.43 -10.10 -51.49
N PHE A 94 17.51 -9.77 -50.20
CA PHE A 94 18.42 -10.40 -49.25
C PHE A 94 17.87 -11.69 -48.64
N ALA A 95 16.59 -12.00 -48.84
CA ALA A 95 15.98 -13.25 -48.39
C ALA A 95 16.77 -14.48 -48.85
N GLY A 96 17.11 -15.35 -47.90
CA GLY A 96 17.90 -16.55 -48.16
C GLY A 96 19.39 -16.32 -48.38
N LYS A 97 19.87 -15.06 -48.41
CA LYS A 97 21.29 -14.70 -48.60
C LYS A 97 21.97 -14.34 -47.27
N ILE A 98 21.29 -13.54 -46.44
CA ILE A 98 21.76 -13.10 -45.13
C ILE A 98 20.61 -13.10 -44.10
N PRO A 99 20.91 -13.13 -42.80
CA PRO A 99 19.89 -12.97 -41.75
C PRO A 99 19.18 -11.61 -41.82
N ILE A 100 17.86 -11.62 -41.62
CA ILE A 100 17.00 -10.43 -41.63
C ILE A 100 16.15 -10.39 -40.36
N LEU A 101 16.15 -9.26 -39.65
CA LEU A 101 15.27 -8.98 -38.52
C LEU A 101 14.40 -7.75 -38.79
N GLY A 102 13.10 -7.85 -38.55
CA GLY A 102 12.17 -6.71 -38.64
C GLY A 102 11.53 -6.35 -37.31
N VAL A 103 11.53 -5.07 -36.93
CA VAL A 103 10.87 -4.58 -35.70
C VAL A 103 9.69 -3.69 -36.05
N CYS A 104 8.53 -3.95 -35.46
CA CYS A 104 7.26 -3.26 -35.70
C CYS A 104 6.92 -3.16 -37.21
N MET A 105 7.09 -2.00 -37.84
CA MET A 105 6.90 -1.85 -39.29
C MET A 105 7.83 -2.78 -40.10
N GLY A 106 9.01 -3.11 -39.59
CA GLY A 106 9.88 -4.12 -40.20
C GLY A 106 9.23 -5.51 -40.27
N GLN A 107 8.53 -5.95 -39.21
CA GLN A 107 7.73 -7.19 -39.26
C GLN A 107 6.60 -7.07 -40.29
N GLN A 108 5.93 -5.93 -40.33
CA GLN A 108 4.84 -5.68 -41.28
C GLN A 108 5.33 -5.73 -42.73
N CYS A 109 6.53 -5.21 -43.02
CA CYS A 109 7.18 -5.36 -44.31
C CYS A 109 7.45 -6.83 -44.66
N ILE A 110 7.94 -7.64 -43.70
CA ILE A 110 8.15 -9.08 -43.90
C ILE A 110 6.83 -9.77 -44.29
N ILE A 111 5.75 -9.49 -43.55
CA ILE A 111 4.43 -10.07 -43.82
C ILE A 111 3.95 -9.68 -45.22
N SER A 112 4.04 -8.39 -45.57
CA SER A 112 3.63 -7.88 -46.88
C SER A 112 4.45 -8.48 -48.04
N VAL A 113 5.78 -8.54 -47.92
CA VAL A 113 6.67 -9.09 -48.96
C VAL A 113 6.33 -10.55 -49.30
N PHE A 114 5.94 -11.35 -48.31
CA PHE A 114 5.56 -12.74 -48.53
C PHE A 114 4.07 -12.95 -48.86
N GLY A 115 3.32 -11.87 -49.11
CA GLY A 115 1.95 -11.91 -49.60
C GLY A 115 0.87 -11.89 -48.51
N GLY A 116 1.23 -11.57 -47.27
CA GLY A 116 0.28 -11.42 -46.18
C GLY A 116 -0.28 -10.00 -46.08
N GLN A 117 -1.42 -9.83 -45.42
CA GLN A 117 -2.03 -8.52 -45.22
C GLN A 117 -1.76 -7.99 -43.80
N VAL A 118 -1.48 -6.70 -43.73
CA VAL A 118 -1.35 -5.90 -42.51
C VAL A 118 -2.58 -5.00 -42.45
N ASP A 119 -3.31 -5.05 -41.34
CA ASP A 119 -4.55 -4.30 -41.17
C ASP A 119 -4.71 -3.83 -39.72
N VAL A 120 -5.72 -2.99 -39.45
CA VAL A 120 -6.00 -2.41 -38.14
C VAL A 120 -6.29 -3.51 -37.12
N THR A 121 -5.50 -3.50 -36.04
CA THR A 121 -5.79 -4.31 -34.86
C THR A 121 -6.89 -3.62 -34.07
N GLY A 122 -7.98 -4.33 -33.76
CA GLY A 122 -9.11 -3.79 -32.98
C GLY A 122 -8.75 -3.24 -31.58
N GLU A 123 -7.51 -3.39 -31.14
CA GLU A 123 -6.94 -2.77 -29.94
C GLU A 123 -5.79 -1.83 -30.33
N ILE A 124 -5.91 -0.54 -30.01
CA ILE A 124 -4.83 0.45 -30.18
C ILE A 124 -4.02 0.49 -28.89
N LEU A 125 -2.73 0.14 -28.95
CA LEU A 125 -1.84 0.09 -27.78
C LEU A 125 -0.53 0.79 -28.08
N HIS A 126 -0.32 1.94 -27.41
CA HIS A 126 0.92 2.73 -27.44
C HIS A 126 1.50 2.82 -26.02
N GLY A 127 2.75 2.39 -25.85
CA GLY A 127 3.49 2.53 -24.60
C GLY A 127 3.00 1.66 -23.45
N LYS A 128 2.37 0.52 -23.76
CA LYS A 128 1.91 -0.47 -22.76
C LYS A 128 2.58 -1.81 -22.98
N THR A 129 2.79 -2.55 -21.89
CA THR A 129 3.34 -3.90 -21.94
C THR A 129 2.26 -4.96 -22.08
N SER A 130 2.61 -6.12 -22.62
CA SER A 130 1.77 -7.32 -22.66
C SER A 130 2.62 -8.57 -22.46
N PRO A 131 2.11 -9.65 -21.84
CA PRO A 131 2.86 -10.89 -21.66
C PRO A 131 3.00 -11.65 -22.98
N LEU A 132 4.23 -11.80 -23.45
CA LEU A 132 4.56 -12.44 -24.72
C LEU A 132 4.68 -13.96 -24.56
N ARG A 133 3.94 -14.73 -25.36
CA ARG A 133 4.20 -16.16 -25.57
C ARG A 133 4.97 -16.36 -26.86
N HIS A 134 5.91 -17.30 -26.86
CA HIS A 134 6.76 -17.57 -28.02
C HIS A 134 7.15 -19.03 -28.14
N ASP A 135 7.66 -19.43 -29.30
CA ASP A 135 8.08 -20.81 -29.56
C ASP A 135 9.49 -21.16 -29.05
N GLY A 136 10.23 -20.18 -28.55
CA GLY A 136 11.54 -20.36 -27.91
C GLY A 136 12.68 -20.61 -28.90
N LYS A 137 12.44 -20.34 -30.19
CA LYS A 137 13.44 -20.48 -31.27
C LYS A 137 13.88 -19.10 -31.76
N GLY A 138 14.93 -19.07 -32.57
CA GLY A 138 15.38 -17.84 -33.23
C GLY A 138 15.76 -16.75 -32.21
N CYS A 139 15.22 -15.55 -32.36
CA CYS A 139 15.45 -14.46 -31.41
C CYS A 139 14.92 -14.75 -29.99
N TYR A 140 14.02 -15.71 -29.82
CA TYR A 140 13.47 -16.13 -28.52
C TYR A 140 14.27 -17.22 -27.81
N THR A 141 15.42 -17.61 -28.34
CA THR A 141 16.22 -18.69 -27.76
C THR A 141 16.63 -18.36 -26.32
N SER A 142 16.36 -19.29 -25.40
CA SER A 142 16.63 -19.14 -23.94
C SER A 142 15.85 -18.01 -23.26
N LEU A 143 14.76 -17.53 -23.86
CA LEU A 143 13.84 -16.60 -23.23
C LEU A 143 12.74 -17.33 -22.45
N GLU A 144 12.35 -16.75 -21.32
CA GLU A 144 11.22 -17.22 -20.52
C GLU A 144 9.89 -16.90 -21.21
N GLN A 145 8.85 -17.67 -20.90
CA GLN A 145 7.50 -17.38 -21.40
C GLN A 145 6.89 -16.20 -20.62
N ASP A 146 5.88 -15.57 -21.22
CA ASP A 146 5.08 -14.49 -20.65
C ASP A 146 5.88 -13.22 -20.28
N LEU A 147 7.02 -12.99 -20.97
CA LEU A 147 7.85 -11.78 -20.83
C LEU A 147 7.05 -10.49 -21.12
N PRO A 148 7.19 -9.42 -20.31
CA PRO A 148 6.57 -8.13 -20.60
C PRO A 148 7.24 -7.49 -21.81
N VAL A 149 6.47 -7.24 -22.87
CA VAL A 149 6.93 -6.55 -24.08
C VAL A 149 6.11 -5.33 -24.44
N THR A 150 6.76 -4.25 -24.85
CA THR A 150 6.11 -2.97 -25.15
C THR A 150 5.55 -2.92 -26.56
N ARG A 151 4.31 -2.46 -26.67
CA ARG A 151 3.58 -2.34 -27.94
C ARG A 151 3.36 -0.87 -28.31
N TYR A 152 3.63 -0.54 -29.58
CA TYR A 152 3.38 0.77 -30.20
C TYR A 152 2.77 0.60 -31.59
N HIS A 153 1.64 -0.09 -31.68
CA HIS A 153 1.06 -0.39 -32.99
C HIS A 153 -0.46 -0.33 -32.99
N SER A 154 -1.00 0.19 -34.09
CA SER A 154 -2.41 0.14 -34.48
C SER A 154 -2.67 -0.84 -35.63
N LEU A 155 -1.61 -1.28 -36.31
CA LEU A 155 -1.62 -2.27 -37.38
C LEU A 155 -0.88 -3.54 -36.95
N ALA A 156 -1.30 -4.70 -37.42
CA ALA A 156 -0.54 -5.95 -37.32
C ALA A 156 -0.96 -6.93 -38.42
N GLY A 157 -0.17 -7.98 -38.60
CA GLY A 157 -0.55 -9.09 -39.46
C GLY A 157 -1.75 -9.85 -38.91
N THR A 158 -2.59 -10.38 -39.82
CA THR A 158 -3.76 -11.17 -39.43
C THR A 158 -3.50 -12.67 -39.58
N HIS A 159 -4.11 -13.49 -38.72
CA HIS A 159 -4.04 -14.95 -38.82
C HIS A 159 -4.67 -15.50 -40.12
N LEU A 160 -5.62 -14.78 -40.72
CA LEU A 160 -6.35 -15.22 -41.91
C LEU A 160 -5.49 -15.09 -43.17
N THR A 161 -4.62 -14.10 -43.20
CA THR A 161 -3.82 -13.76 -44.38
C THR A 161 -2.35 -14.12 -44.22
N LEU A 162 -1.97 -14.84 -43.15
CA LEU A 162 -0.58 -15.24 -42.94
C LEU A 162 -0.14 -16.24 -44.04
N PRO A 163 0.89 -15.93 -44.85
CA PRO A 163 1.34 -16.78 -45.94
C PRO A 163 1.86 -18.14 -45.46
N PRO A 164 1.70 -19.23 -46.25
CA PRO A 164 2.21 -20.56 -45.88
C PRO A 164 3.72 -20.63 -45.66
N SER A 165 4.49 -19.69 -46.23
CA SER A 165 5.93 -19.57 -46.05
C SER A 165 6.34 -19.00 -44.68
N LEU A 166 5.40 -18.36 -43.97
CA LEU A 166 5.61 -17.82 -42.63
C LEU A 166 4.93 -18.70 -41.57
N GLU A 167 5.52 -18.72 -40.37
CA GLU A 167 4.93 -19.27 -39.16
C GLU A 167 4.86 -18.21 -38.07
N VAL A 168 3.87 -18.29 -37.17
CA VAL A 168 3.79 -17.42 -36.00
C VAL A 168 4.84 -17.88 -34.98
N SER A 169 5.79 -17.00 -34.66
CA SER A 169 6.85 -17.28 -33.69
C SER A 169 6.54 -16.74 -32.29
N SER A 170 5.67 -15.73 -32.17
CA SER A 170 5.17 -15.23 -30.88
C SER A 170 3.79 -14.58 -30.96
N TRP A 171 3.05 -14.55 -29.85
CA TRP A 171 1.69 -14.02 -29.76
C TRP A 171 1.32 -13.54 -28.35
N ILE A 172 0.31 -12.65 -28.25
CA ILE A 172 -0.38 -12.36 -26.98
C ILE A 172 -1.61 -13.26 -26.90
N ALA A 173 -1.79 -14.02 -25.81
CA ALA A 173 -2.93 -14.92 -25.64
C ALA A 173 -4.27 -14.15 -25.48
N LYS A 174 -5.34 -14.64 -26.13
CA LYS A 174 -6.70 -14.11 -25.95
C LYS A 174 -7.40 -14.88 -24.82
N GLY A 175 -7.22 -14.41 -23.59
CA GLY A 175 -7.84 -14.99 -22.39
C GLY A 175 -7.14 -16.24 -21.83
N PRO A 176 -7.65 -16.80 -20.71
CA PRO A 176 -7.03 -17.92 -19.98
C PRO A 176 -6.95 -19.23 -20.80
N ASP A 177 -7.82 -19.38 -21.80
CA ASP A 177 -8.07 -20.63 -22.51
C ASP A 177 -7.23 -20.79 -23.80
N GLY A 178 -6.32 -19.84 -24.10
CA GLY A 178 -5.28 -20.01 -25.12
C GLY A 178 -5.70 -19.90 -26.59
N GLY A 179 -6.81 -19.22 -26.91
CA GLY A 179 -7.22 -18.96 -28.30
C GLY A 179 -6.19 -18.15 -29.11
N ARG A 180 -6.28 -18.21 -30.46
CA ARG A 180 -5.41 -17.47 -31.40
C ARG A 180 -5.51 -15.95 -31.12
N GLY A 181 -4.54 -15.40 -30.40
CA GLY A 181 -4.51 -13.97 -30.04
C GLY A 181 -3.67 -13.14 -31.00
N VAL A 182 -3.16 -11.98 -30.59
CA VAL A 182 -2.49 -11.04 -31.52
C VAL A 182 -1.13 -11.60 -31.94
N ILE A 183 -0.83 -11.62 -33.25
CA ILE A 183 0.49 -12.03 -33.77
C ILE A 183 1.52 -11.00 -33.33
N MET A 184 2.50 -11.44 -32.56
CA MET A 184 3.59 -10.60 -32.05
C MET A 184 4.94 -10.92 -32.68
N GLY A 185 5.02 -12.02 -33.41
CA GLY A 185 6.23 -12.46 -34.10
C GLY A 185 5.91 -13.39 -35.24
N VAL A 186 6.64 -13.26 -36.35
CA VAL A 186 6.60 -14.20 -37.47
C VAL A 186 8.00 -14.62 -37.88
N ARG A 187 8.12 -15.82 -38.44
CA ARG A 187 9.38 -16.37 -38.94
C ARG A 187 9.16 -17.03 -40.31
N HIS A 188 10.11 -16.87 -41.24
CA HIS A 188 10.08 -17.62 -42.49
C HIS A 188 10.52 -19.07 -42.25
N LYS A 189 9.87 -20.05 -42.89
CA LYS A 189 10.15 -21.48 -42.62
C LYS A 189 11.51 -21.95 -43.16
N GLU A 190 12.04 -21.31 -44.20
CA GLU A 190 13.30 -21.71 -44.84
C GLU A 190 14.46 -20.73 -44.60
N TYR A 191 14.16 -19.43 -44.55
CA TYR A 191 15.14 -18.36 -44.59
C TYR A 191 15.28 -17.76 -43.20
N VAL A 192 16.48 -17.32 -42.82
CA VAL A 192 16.73 -16.64 -41.55
C VAL A 192 16.12 -15.24 -41.60
N ILE A 193 14.80 -15.20 -41.51
CA ILE A 193 13.98 -13.99 -41.51
C ILE A 193 13.01 -14.13 -40.36
N GLU A 194 13.12 -13.22 -39.42
CA GLU A 194 12.24 -13.14 -38.25
C GLU A 194 11.79 -11.70 -38.04
N GLY A 195 10.55 -11.51 -37.62
CA GLY A 195 10.03 -10.19 -37.30
C GLY A 195 9.29 -10.21 -35.97
N VAL A 196 9.29 -9.07 -35.28
CA VAL A 196 8.61 -8.84 -34.01
C VAL A 196 7.75 -7.59 -34.10
N GLN A 197 6.50 -7.66 -33.64
CA GLN A 197 5.53 -6.55 -33.70
C GLN A 197 5.69 -5.59 -32.52
N PHE A 198 6.16 -6.11 -31.38
CA PHE A 198 6.55 -5.31 -30.23
C PHE A 198 7.94 -4.70 -30.44
N HIS A 199 8.40 -3.90 -29.48
CA HIS A 199 9.66 -3.17 -29.54
C HIS A 199 10.67 -3.73 -28.51
N PRO A 200 11.58 -4.65 -28.91
CA PRO A 200 12.63 -5.17 -28.02
C PRO A 200 13.52 -4.08 -27.43
N GLU A 201 13.70 -2.98 -28.16
CA GLU A 201 14.52 -1.83 -27.78
C GLU A 201 13.85 -0.89 -26.77
N SER A 202 12.57 -1.12 -26.45
CA SER A 202 11.83 -0.30 -25.48
C SER A 202 12.32 -0.57 -24.06
N ILE A 203 12.42 0.50 -23.26
CA ILE A 203 12.79 0.42 -21.85
C ILE A 203 11.84 -0.44 -21.01
N LEU A 204 10.60 -0.64 -21.46
CA LEU A 204 9.62 -1.48 -20.76
C LEU A 204 9.60 -2.94 -21.25
N THR A 205 10.44 -3.29 -22.26
CA THR A 205 10.55 -4.65 -22.78
C THR A 205 11.67 -5.40 -22.08
N GLU A 206 11.33 -6.49 -21.40
CA GLU A 206 12.29 -7.34 -20.73
C GLU A 206 13.10 -8.19 -21.74
N ASN A 207 14.38 -8.37 -21.47
CA ASN A 207 15.30 -9.20 -22.26
C ASN A 207 15.44 -8.85 -23.75
N GLY A 208 15.09 -7.62 -24.16
CA GLY A 208 15.20 -7.19 -25.55
C GLY A 208 16.63 -7.23 -26.13
N ARG A 209 17.65 -6.96 -25.31
CA ARG A 209 19.07 -7.12 -25.70
C ARG A 209 19.41 -8.57 -26.06
N LEU A 210 18.90 -9.53 -25.29
CA LEU A 210 19.12 -10.96 -25.56
C LEU A 210 18.46 -11.38 -26.87
N MET A 211 17.30 -10.80 -27.23
CA MET A 211 16.68 -11.03 -28.55
C MET A 211 17.59 -10.57 -29.69
N PHE A 212 18.18 -9.38 -29.60
CA PHE A 212 19.14 -8.91 -30.59
C PHE A 212 20.40 -9.78 -30.62
N LYS A 213 20.94 -10.15 -29.45
CA LYS A 213 22.10 -11.05 -29.36
C LYS A 213 21.86 -12.39 -30.05
N ASN A 214 20.71 -13.01 -29.83
CA ASN A 214 20.30 -14.26 -30.46
C ASN A 214 20.24 -14.14 -31.99
N PHE A 215 19.80 -13.00 -32.52
CA PHE A 215 19.84 -12.72 -33.95
C PHE A 215 21.27 -12.52 -34.47
N LEU A 216 22.10 -11.73 -33.77
CA LEU A 216 23.44 -11.34 -34.24
C LEU A 216 24.41 -12.52 -34.37
N VAL A 217 24.20 -13.61 -33.65
CA VAL A 217 25.03 -14.83 -33.76
C VAL A 217 24.72 -15.65 -35.02
N MET A 218 23.66 -15.32 -35.77
CA MET A 218 23.31 -15.96 -37.02
C MET A 218 24.14 -15.38 -38.17
N SER A 219 24.60 -16.23 -39.09
CA SER A 219 25.50 -15.83 -40.19
C SER A 219 25.08 -16.34 -41.58
N GLY A 220 24.25 -17.39 -41.66
CA GLY A 220 23.76 -17.93 -42.94
C GLY A 220 22.35 -17.46 -43.29
N GLY A 221 22.03 -17.35 -44.58
CA GLY A 221 20.72 -16.90 -45.06
C GLY A 221 19.59 -17.93 -44.92
N LYS A 222 19.90 -19.22 -44.70
CA LYS A 222 18.92 -20.28 -44.41
C LYS A 222 19.06 -20.83 -42.99
N TRP A 223 17.97 -21.30 -42.40
CA TRP A 223 18.02 -21.88 -41.04
C TRP A 223 18.95 -23.10 -40.97
N SER A 224 19.07 -23.87 -42.06
CA SER A 224 20.00 -24.99 -42.20
C SER A 224 21.47 -24.61 -42.02
N ASP A 225 21.82 -23.35 -42.27
CA ASP A 225 23.19 -22.86 -42.23
C ASP A 225 23.62 -22.46 -40.80
N ASN A 226 22.68 -22.49 -39.85
CA ASN A 226 22.84 -21.95 -38.48
C ASN A 226 22.58 -23.03 -37.41
N LEU A 227 23.15 -24.23 -37.60
CA LEU A 227 22.89 -25.44 -36.80
C LEU A 227 23.21 -25.34 -35.30
N HIS A 228 24.01 -24.35 -34.86
CA HIS A 228 24.33 -24.15 -33.44
C HIS A 228 23.28 -23.36 -32.66
N VAL A 229 22.27 -22.77 -33.32
CA VAL A 229 21.20 -22.01 -32.65
C VAL A 229 19.89 -22.82 -32.56
N ALA A 230 19.76 -23.92 -33.30
CA ALA A 230 18.51 -24.71 -33.40
C ALA A 230 18.43 -25.95 -32.47
N GLY A 231 19.40 -26.15 -31.58
CA GLY A 231 19.51 -27.35 -30.75
C GLY A 231 18.96 -27.19 -29.33
N GLY A 232 17.64 -27.18 -29.16
CA GLY A 232 17.05 -27.55 -27.87
C GLY A 232 17.51 -28.96 -27.48
N ARG A 233 18.07 -29.14 -26.28
CA ARG A 233 18.36 -30.47 -25.73
C ARG A 233 17.06 -31.28 -25.68
N LYS A 234 16.94 -32.27 -26.56
CA LYS A 234 15.98 -33.38 -26.41
C LYS A 234 16.33 -34.14 -25.12
N GLN A 235 15.43 -34.16 -24.15
CA GLN A 235 15.41 -35.22 -23.15
C GLN A 235 14.73 -36.44 -23.77
N ALA A 236 15.55 -37.46 -24.06
CA ALA A 236 15.09 -38.80 -24.39
C ALA A 236 14.51 -39.48 -23.15
N SER A 237 13.40 -40.18 -23.34
CA SER A 237 12.84 -41.15 -22.40
C SER A 237 13.88 -42.21 -22.03
N VAL A 238 14.33 -42.23 -20.77
CA VAL A 238 15.08 -43.35 -20.20
C VAL A 238 14.27 -43.90 -19.03
N ALA A 239 14.08 -45.21 -19.07
CA ALA A 239 13.35 -45.99 -18.11
C ALA A 239 13.84 -45.76 -16.67
N THR A 240 12.87 -45.75 -15.77
CA THR A 240 13.02 -45.81 -14.32
C THR A 240 13.95 -46.96 -13.91
N ASN A 241 15.10 -46.61 -13.34
CA ASN A 241 15.75 -47.37 -12.28
C ASN A 241 16.36 -46.36 -11.29
N GLY A 242 16.17 -46.65 -10.01
CA GLY A 242 16.02 -45.66 -8.95
C GLY A 242 17.27 -44.88 -8.50
N GLN A 243 16.94 -43.82 -7.75
CA GLN A 243 17.75 -42.90 -6.92
C GLN A 243 18.33 -41.63 -7.60
N PRO A 244 18.42 -40.52 -6.85
CA PRO A 244 17.34 -39.78 -6.19
C PRO A 244 17.03 -38.49 -6.97
N THR A 245 15.78 -38.06 -6.91
CA THR A 245 15.25 -36.86 -7.58
C THR A 245 16.03 -35.59 -7.22
N SER A 246 16.57 -34.88 -8.22
CA SER A 246 16.91 -33.46 -8.07
C SER A 246 15.60 -32.69 -7.85
N LYS A 247 15.43 -32.08 -6.68
CA LYS A 247 14.24 -31.31 -6.30
C LYS A 247 13.92 -30.27 -7.38
N LYS A 248 12.67 -30.26 -7.87
CA LYS A 248 12.11 -29.08 -8.52
C LYS A 248 12.19 -27.94 -7.50
N GLU A 249 12.91 -26.88 -7.83
CA GLU A 249 13.08 -25.70 -6.98
C GLU A 249 11.69 -25.09 -6.73
N SER A 250 11.32 -24.94 -5.45
CA SER A 250 10.01 -24.42 -5.10
C SER A 250 10.00 -22.90 -5.21
N ILE A 251 8.85 -22.30 -5.43
CA ILE A 251 8.68 -20.84 -5.41
C ILE A 251 9.14 -20.20 -4.10
N LEU A 252 9.04 -20.94 -2.98
CA LEU A 252 9.57 -20.51 -1.69
C LEU A 252 11.09 -20.39 -1.75
N ASP A 253 11.77 -21.35 -2.39
CA ASP A 253 13.22 -21.32 -2.58
C ASP A 253 13.63 -20.12 -3.47
N THR A 254 12.85 -19.82 -4.52
CA THR A 254 13.09 -18.64 -5.38
C THR A 254 12.96 -17.33 -4.60
N ILE A 255 11.87 -17.16 -3.84
CA ILE A 255 11.66 -15.96 -3.02
C ILE A 255 12.78 -15.83 -1.98
N TYR A 256 13.14 -16.95 -1.35
CA TYR A 256 14.18 -16.99 -0.34
C TYR A 256 15.56 -16.59 -0.91
N ALA A 257 15.95 -17.17 -2.04
CA ALA A 257 17.22 -16.86 -2.71
C ALA A 257 17.32 -15.38 -3.09
N HIS A 258 16.28 -14.82 -3.72
CA HIS A 258 16.24 -13.41 -4.09
C HIS A 258 16.28 -12.49 -2.86
N ARG A 259 15.55 -12.86 -1.78
CA ARG A 259 15.53 -12.05 -0.56
C ARG A 259 16.89 -12.03 0.13
N ARG A 260 17.66 -13.13 0.08
CA ARG A 260 19.04 -13.17 0.58
C ARG A 260 19.95 -12.17 -0.14
N GLU A 261 19.89 -12.13 -1.46
CA GLU A 261 20.67 -11.18 -2.26
C GLU A 261 20.27 -9.73 -1.96
N SER A 262 18.96 -9.48 -1.88
CA SER A 262 18.41 -8.16 -1.56
C SER A 262 18.81 -7.67 -0.17
N VAL A 263 18.74 -8.54 0.86
CA VAL A 263 19.18 -8.20 2.23
C VAL A 263 20.70 -7.99 2.29
N ALA A 264 21.48 -8.78 1.55
CA ALA A 264 22.93 -8.60 1.48
C ALA A 264 23.30 -7.22 0.89
N ALA A 265 22.63 -6.80 -0.18
CA ALA A 265 22.80 -5.47 -0.75
C ALA A 265 22.32 -4.37 0.22
N GLN A 266 21.19 -4.59 0.89
CA GLN A 266 20.60 -3.66 1.84
C GLN A 266 21.54 -3.34 3.02
N LYS A 267 22.21 -4.34 3.56
CA LYS A 267 23.18 -4.21 4.67
C LYS A 267 24.40 -3.35 4.34
N LEU A 268 24.62 -2.98 3.08
CA LEU A 268 25.72 -2.10 2.67
C LEU A 268 25.30 -0.61 2.63
N ILE A 269 23.99 -0.33 2.59
CA ILE A 269 23.43 1.02 2.49
C ILE A 269 23.66 1.76 3.82
N PRO A 270 24.26 2.97 3.82
CA PRO A 270 24.36 3.79 5.02
C PRO A 270 23.00 3.98 5.71
N SER A 271 22.98 3.99 7.04
CA SER A 271 21.76 4.00 7.88
C SER A 271 20.99 2.69 7.90
N GLN A 272 21.42 1.68 7.14
CA GLN A 272 20.83 0.33 7.12
C GLN A 272 21.89 -0.75 7.36
N ARG A 273 23.11 -0.39 7.77
CA ARG A 273 24.13 -1.36 8.13
C ARG A 273 23.80 -1.96 9.51
N PRO A 274 24.24 -3.19 9.80
CA PRO A 274 24.01 -3.80 11.12
C PRO A 274 24.43 -2.89 12.28
N GLU A 275 25.60 -2.26 12.18
CA GLU A 275 26.12 -1.31 13.19
C GLU A 275 25.28 -0.04 13.33
N ASP A 276 24.73 0.48 12.22
CA ASP A 276 23.86 1.66 12.23
C ASP A 276 22.53 1.34 12.92
N LEU A 277 21.95 0.16 12.62
CA LEU A 277 20.73 -0.30 13.27
C LEU A 277 20.95 -0.56 14.76
N GLN A 278 22.08 -1.18 15.12
CA GLN A 278 22.39 -1.43 16.53
C GLN A 278 22.56 -0.11 17.29
N ALA A 279 23.31 0.86 16.72
CA ALA A 279 23.46 2.19 17.33
C ALA A 279 22.11 2.90 17.48
N ALA A 280 21.23 2.81 16.48
CA ALA A 280 19.87 3.37 16.57
C ALA A 280 19.03 2.72 17.67
N TYR A 281 19.16 1.41 17.87
CA TYR A 281 18.48 0.69 18.94
C TYR A 281 19.02 1.09 20.32
N ASP A 282 20.35 1.17 20.48
CA ASP A 282 21.03 1.45 21.74
C ASP A 282 20.70 2.86 22.28
N ILE A 283 20.48 3.84 21.40
CA ILE A 283 20.03 5.20 21.80
C ILE A 283 18.50 5.29 22.00
N GLY A 284 17.79 4.17 21.92
CA GLY A 284 16.36 4.10 22.26
C GLY A 284 15.39 4.56 21.15
N LEU A 285 15.77 4.50 19.87
CA LEU A 285 14.86 4.90 18.78
C LEU A 285 13.69 3.93 18.53
N ALA A 286 13.76 2.70 19.07
CA ALA A 286 12.72 1.71 18.85
C ALA A 286 11.39 2.14 19.55
N PRO A 287 10.26 2.24 18.83
CA PRO A 287 8.99 2.65 19.43
C PRO A 287 8.52 1.73 20.56
N PRO A 288 7.65 2.18 21.48
CA PRO A 288 7.07 1.33 22.52
C PRO A 288 6.33 0.12 21.95
N GLN A 289 6.67 -1.05 22.49
CA GLN A 289 6.15 -2.34 22.08
C GLN A 289 4.98 -2.79 22.96
N ILE A 290 4.13 -3.67 22.44
CA ILE A 290 3.15 -4.43 23.22
C ILE A 290 3.39 -5.94 23.10
N SER A 291 3.01 -6.70 24.13
CA SER A 291 3.12 -8.16 24.12
C SER A 291 2.13 -8.78 23.14
N PHE A 292 2.65 -9.44 22.09
CA PHE A 292 1.85 -10.14 21.08
C PHE A 292 0.97 -11.26 21.66
N PRO A 293 1.45 -12.19 22.52
CA PRO A 293 0.60 -13.21 23.14
C PRO A 293 -0.48 -12.62 24.05
N LYS A 294 -0.13 -11.59 24.84
CA LYS A 294 -1.10 -10.91 25.72
C LYS A 294 -2.20 -10.24 24.89
N ARG A 295 -1.82 -9.62 23.76
CA ARG A 295 -2.76 -8.98 22.83
C ARG A 295 -3.78 -9.96 22.26
N LEU A 296 -3.35 -11.16 21.86
CA LEU A 296 -4.24 -12.21 21.34
C LEU A 296 -5.23 -12.68 22.42
N ARG A 297 -4.77 -12.86 23.68
CA ARG A 297 -5.64 -13.22 24.82
C ARG A 297 -6.62 -12.12 25.21
N GLN A 298 -6.30 -10.87 24.92
CA GLN A 298 -7.15 -9.69 25.17
C GLN A 298 -8.02 -9.32 23.96
N SER A 299 -8.28 -10.27 23.06
CA SER A 299 -9.09 -10.00 21.88
C SER A 299 -10.50 -9.53 22.26
N ALA A 300 -11.06 -8.67 21.43
CA ALA A 300 -12.43 -8.19 21.59
C ALA A 300 -13.47 -9.24 21.18
N TYR A 301 -13.04 -10.32 20.52
CA TYR A 301 -13.87 -11.43 20.08
C TYR A 301 -13.37 -12.75 20.68
N PRO A 302 -14.20 -13.80 20.75
CA PRO A 302 -13.77 -15.12 21.21
C PRO A 302 -12.60 -15.70 20.42
N LEU A 303 -12.46 -15.28 19.16
CA LEU A 303 -11.38 -15.65 18.26
C LEU A 303 -10.61 -14.39 17.82
N ALA A 304 -9.30 -14.36 18.08
CA ALA A 304 -8.48 -13.22 17.73
C ALA A 304 -8.23 -13.14 16.21
N LEU A 305 -8.28 -11.92 15.67
CA LEU A 305 -8.01 -11.67 14.25
C LEU A 305 -6.63 -11.03 14.05
N LEU A 306 -5.80 -11.68 13.23
CA LEU A 306 -4.64 -11.10 12.58
C LEU A 306 -5.07 -10.64 11.18
N ALA A 307 -5.32 -9.34 11.02
CA ALA A 307 -5.77 -8.77 9.75
C ALA A 307 -4.56 -8.39 8.89
N GLU A 308 -4.43 -9.02 7.73
CA GLU A 308 -3.26 -8.88 6.85
C GLU A 308 -3.48 -7.84 5.76
N ILE A 309 -2.53 -6.91 5.65
CA ILE A 309 -2.42 -5.94 4.56
C ILE A 309 -1.49 -6.52 3.51
N LYS A 310 -2.03 -6.76 2.31
CA LYS A 310 -1.32 -7.44 1.22
C LYS A 310 -1.76 -6.91 -0.13
N ARG A 311 -0.81 -6.36 -0.91
CA ARG A 311 -1.10 -5.79 -2.24
C ARG A 311 -1.04 -6.81 -3.36
N ALA A 312 -0.20 -7.83 -3.23
CA ALA A 312 -0.08 -8.94 -4.19
C ALA A 312 0.26 -10.26 -3.48
N SER A 313 0.21 -11.37 -4.21
CA SER A 313 0.76 -12.65 -3.74
C SER A 313 1.21 -13.52 -4.92
N PRO A 314 2.16 -14.46 -4.71
CA PRO A 314 2.63 -15.34 -5.78
C PRO A 314 1.52 -16.13 -6.50
N SER A 315 0.48 -16.54 -5.78
CA SER A 315 -0.61 -17.37 -6.33
C SER A 315 -1.75 -16.58 -6.99
N LYS A 316 -1.89 -15.28 -6.69
CA LYS A 316 -3.01 -14.45 -7.19
C LYS A 316 -2.58 -13.22 -7.98
N GLY A 317 -1.28 -12.93 -8.05
CA GLY A 317 -0.77 -11.68 -8.61
C GLY A 317 -1.23 -10.47 -7.81
N ILE A 318 -1.47 -9.35 -8.50
CA ILE A 318 -1.91 -8.08 -7.90
C ILE A 318 -3.34 -8.20 -7.36
N ILE A 319 -3.52 -7.89 -6.08
CA ILE A 319 -4.82 -7.83 -5.39
C ILE A 319 -5.33 -6.38 -5.39
N SER A 320 -4.52 -5.44 -4.87
CA SER A 320 -4.88 -4.02 -4.79
C SER A 320 -3.66 -3.13 -4.55
N LEU A 321 -2.99 -2.71 -5.63
CA LEU A 321 -1.80 -1.85 -5.59
C LEU A 321 -2.08 -0.47 -4.96
N ASN A 322 -3.30 0.07 -5.14
CA ASN A 322 -3.68 1.39 -4.64
C ASN A 322 -3.99 1.41 -3.13
N THR A 323 -3.81 0.28 -2.43
CA THR A 323 -4.09 0.19 -0.98
C THR A 323 -3.10 1.04 -0.19
N CYS A 324 -3.64 2.04 0.51
CA CYS A 324 -2.93 2.81 1.52
C CYS A 324 -2.88 2.00 2.83
N ALA A 325 -1.72 1.40 3.13
CA ALA A 325 -1.52 0.53 4.29
C ALA A 325 -1.94 1.16 5.64
N PRO A 326 -1.52 2.40 6.02
CA PRO A 326 -1.92 2.99 7.29
C PRO A 326 -3.43 3.23 7.40
N SER A 327 -4.07 3.68 6.31
CA SER A 327 -5.53 3.85 6.29
C SER A 327 -6.26 2.53 6.48
N GLN A 328 -5.76 1.45 5.88
CA GLN A 328 -6.33 0.12 6.03
C GLN A 328 -6.12 -0.45 7.44
N ALA A 329 -4.93 -0.27 8.01
CA ALA A 329 -4.62 -0.70 9.38
C ALA A 329 -5.58 -0.08 10.40
N ARG A 330 -5.91 1.21 10.24
CA ARG A 330 -6.90 1.88 11.09
C ARG A 330 -8.28 1.26 10.98
N LYS A 331 -8.75 0.96 9.77
CA LYS A 331 -10.04 0.30 9.55
C LYS A 331 -10.08 -1.06 10.25
N TYR A 332 -9.03 -1.86 10.09
CA TYR A 332 -8.90 -3.16 10.77
C TYR A 332 -8.86 -3.02 12.30
N ALA A 333 -8.09 -2.07 12.82
CA ALA A 333 -8.01 -1.80 14.24
C ALA A 333 -9.38 -1.45 14.84
N THR A 334 -10.11 -0.52 14.21
CA THR A 334 -11.45 -0.12 14.66
C THR A 334 -12.52 -1.20 14.50
N ALA A 335 -12.30 -2.15 13.60
CA ALA A 335 -13.16 -3.33 13.45
C ALA A 335 -12.88 -4.42 14.50
N GLY A 336 -11.84 -4.24 15.33
CA GLY A 336 -11.49 -5.15 16.42
C GLY A 336 -10.40 -6.18 16.07
N ALA A 337 -9.62 -5.96 15.01
CA ALA A 337 -8.42 -6.76 14.77
C ALA A 337 -7.50 -6.69 15.99
N SER A 338 -6.98 -7.85 16.42
CA SER A 338 -6.04 -7.94 17.54
C SER A 338 -4.61 -7.68 17.08
N VAL A 339 -4.34 -7.95 15.79
CA VAL A 339 -3.02 -7.80 15.17
C VAL A 339 -3.20 -7.29 13.75
N ILE A 340 -2.31 -6.41 13.31
CA ILE A 340 -2.18 -6.01 11.91
C ILE A 340 -0.93 -6.69 11.37
N SER A 341 -1.12 -7.62 10.43
CA SER A 341 -0.03 -8.26 9.68
C SER A 341 0.31 -7.40 8.48
N VAL A 342 1.57 -7.00 8.34
CA VAL A 342 2.05 -6.15 7.25
C VAL A 342 3.08 -6.95 6.45
N LEU A 343 2.77 -7.21 5.18
CA LEU A 343 3.76 -7.76 4.25
C LEU A 343 4.79 -6.69 3.95
N THR A 344 6.07 -7.01 4.16
CA THR A 344 7.18 -6.09 3.88
C THR A 344 8.05 -6.51 2.69
N GLU A 345 7.76 -7.67 2.12
CA GLU A 345 8.44 -8.23 0.96
C GLU A 345 8.08 -7.44 -0.33
N PRO A 346 9.06 -6.83 -1.03
CA PRO A 346 8.80 -5.91 -2.13
C PRO A 346 8.46 -6.56 -3.47
N GLU A 347 9.03 -7.71 -3.81
CA GLU A 347 8.99 -8.23 -5.17
C GLU A 347 7.71 -9.02 -5.47
N TRP A 348 7.30 -9.93 -4.61
CA TRP A 348 6.13 -10.79 -4.81
C TRP A 348 4.87 -10.29 -4.09
N PHE A 349 5.01 -9.69 -2.91
CA PHE A 349 3.88 -9.18 -2.12
C PHE A 349 3.61 -7.69 -2.27
N LYS A 350 4.55 -6.95 -2.92
CA LYS A 350 4.50 -5.49 -3.13
C LYS A 350 4.34 -4.73 -1.80
N GLY A 351 4.99 -5.22 -0.76
CA GLY A 351 5.12 -4.61 0.55
C GLY A 351 6.39 -3.77 0.68
N SER A 352 6.57 -3.14 1.83
CA SER A 352 7.83 -2.46 2.16
C SER A 352 7.98 -2.30 3.67
N LEU A 353 9.21 -2.11 4.14
CA LEU A 353 9.45 -1.73 5.53
C LEU A 353 8.81 -0.37 5.87
N GLU A 354 8.66 0.52 4.89
CA GLU A 354 8.00 1.81 5.10
C GLU A 354 6.50 1.66 5.35
N ASP A 355 5.85 0.66 4.75
CA ASP A 355 4.48 0.32 5.09
C ASP A 355 4.35 -0.07 6.57
N LEU A 356 5.31 -0.84 7.09
CA LEU A 356 5.33 -1.24 8.50
C LEU A 356 5.47 -0.01 9.41
N ARG A 357 6.39 0.92 9.10
CA ARG A 357 6.56 2.18 9.84
C ARG A 357 5.30 3.03 9.81
N ALA A 358 4.74 3.27 8.63
CA ALA A 358 3.55 4.08 8.45
C ALA A 358 2.32 3.46 9.14
N VAL A 359 2.15 2.13 9.04
CA VAL A 359 1.12 1.40 9.77
C VAL A 359 1.30 1.60 11.27
N ARG A 360 2.51 1.37 11.80
CA ARG A 360 2.76 1.56 13.23
C ARG A 360 2.46 2.99 13.66
N GLN A 361 2.98 4.00 12.96
CA GLN A 361 2.75 5.41 13.27
C GLN A 361 1.25 5.77 13.27
N SER A 362 0.48 5.22 12.32
CA SER A 362 -0.95 5.47 12.23
C SER A 362 -1.75 4.96 13.45
N LEU A 363 -1.20 3.98 14.18
CA LEU A 363 -1.79 3.32 15.34
C LEU A 363 -1.29 3.87 16.68
N ASP A 364 -0.26 4.74 16.72
CA ASP A 364 0.36 5.24 17.95
C ASP A 364 -0.63 5.85 18.94
N SER A 365 -1.55 6.64 18.42
CA SER A 365 -2.53 7.37 19.23
C SER A 365 -3.75 6.53 19.58
N MET A 366 -3.82 5.26 19.16
CA MET A 366 -5.01 4.44 19.40
C MET A 366 -4.92 3.77 20.78
N PRO A 367 -5.87 4.06 21.70
CA PRO A 367 -5.93 3.34 22.96
C PRO A 367 -6.19 1.86 22.67
N ASN A 368 -5.43 0.97 23.31
CA ASN A 368 -5.55 -0.47 23.10
C ASN A 368 -5.27 -0.93 21.64
N ARG A 369 -4.34 -0.25 20.93
CA ARG A 369 -3.94 -0.59 19.55
C ARG A 369 -3.64 -2.09 19.33
N PRO A 370 -3.90 -2.65 18.13
CA PRO A 370 -3.44 -3.99 17.78
C PRO A 370 -1.91 -4.10 17.80
N ALA A 371 -1.42 -5.33 17.97
CA ALA A 371 -0.01 -5.63 17.73
C ALA A 371 0.30 -5.55 16.23
N VAL A 372 1.54 -5.20 15.88
CA VAL A 372 1.98 -5.15 14.49
C VAL A 372 2.93 -6.31 14.21
N LEU A 373 2.54 -7.17 13.26
CA LEU A 373 3.34 -8.29 12.78
C LEU A 373 4.05 -7.89 11.49
N ARG A 374 5.38 -7.98 11.46
CA ARG A 374 6.13 -7.99 10.20
C ARG A 374 6.03 -9.38 9.59
N LYS A 375 5.32 -9.49 8.47
CA LYS A 375 5.20 -10.72 7.68
C LYS A 375 6.22 -10.66 6.53
N GLU A 376 7.26 -11.47 6.65
CA GLU A 376 8.46 -11.44 5.79
C GLU A 376 9.14 -12.82 5.84
N PHE A 377 10.04 -13.08 4.89
CA PHE A 377 10.96 -14.23 4.92
C PHE A 377 12.22 -13.84 5.71
N ILE A 378 12.23 -14.14 7.02
CA ILE A 378 13.33 -13.77 7.94
C ILE A 378 14.32 -14.92 8.11
N PHE A 379 15.61 -14.65 7.87
CA PHE A 379 16.72 -15.60 8.00
C PHE A 379 17.96 -15.03 8.70
N GLU A 380 17.97 -13.73 9.01
CA GLU A 380 19.04 -13.07 9.76
C GLU A 380 18.51 -12.17 10.88
N GLU A 381 19.30 -12.01 11.95
CA GLU A 381 19.01 -11.12 13.09
C GLU A 381 18.85 -9.67 12.64
N TYR A 382 19.60 -9.28 11.60
CA TYR A 382 19.49 -8.00 10.93
C TYR A 382 18.03 -7.62 10.61
N GLN A 383 17.26 -8.54 10.02
CA GLN A 383 15.86 -8.28 9.65
C GLN A 383 14.95 -8.15 10.88
N ILE A 384 15.29 -8.82 11.98
CA ILE A 384 14.54 -8.72 13.24
C ILE A 384 14.81 -7.38 13.92
N LEU A 385 16.06 -6.94 13.97
CA LEU A 385 16.43 -5.63 14.51
C LEU A 385 15.79 -4.50 13.69
N GLU A 386 15.85 -4.61 12.37
CA GLU A 386 15.17 -3.71 11.44
C GLU A 386 13.66 -3.66 11.71
N ALA A 387 13.02 -4.81 11.91
CA ALA A 387 11.59 -4.88 12.24
C ALA A 387 11.28 -4.17 13.56
N ARG A 388 12.11 -4.38 14.59
CA ARG A 388 11.93 -3.78 15.91
C ARG A 388 12.01 -2.26 15.84
N LEU A 389 12.99 -1.72 15.11
CA LEU A 389 13.16 -0.28 14.88
C LEU A 389 12.04 0.33 14.03
N ALA A 390 11.53 -0.42 13.05
CA ALA A 390 10.34 -0.03 12.28
C ALA A 390 9.03 -0.10 13.10
N GLY A 391 9.08 -0.64 14.31
CA GLY A 391 7.97 -0.66 15.26
C GLY A 391 7.10 -1.92 15.21
N ALA A 392 7.62 -3.04 14.69
CA ALA A 392 6.98 -4.34 14.86
C ALA A 392 6.90 -4.73 16.35
N ASP A 393 5.79 -5.36 16.73
CA ASP A 393 5.63 -6.00 18.04
C ASP A 393 5.96 -7.51 17.98
N THR A 394 5.96 -8.09 16.78
CA THR A 394 6.29 -9.49 16.50
C THR A 394 6.74 -9.66 15.05
N VAL A 395 7.39 -10.78 14.75
CA VAL A 395 7.90 -11.17 13.44
C VAL A 395 7.49 -12.60 13.11
N LEU A 396 7.45 -12.93 11.81
CA LEU A 396 7.23 -14.30 11.34
C LEU A 396 8.56 -15.07 11.28
N LEU A 397 8.59 -16.30 11.80
CA LEU A 397 9.67 -17.26 11.55
C LEU A 397 9.08 -18.53 10.92
N ILE A 398 9.61 -18.99 9.78
CA ILE A 398 9.02 -20.10 9.01
C ILE A 398 9.91 -21.33 9.18
N VAL A 399 9.40 -22.38 9.84
CA VAL A 399 10.18 -23.60 10.13
C VAL A 399 10.63 -24.29 8.84
N LYS A 400 9.77 -24.31 7.81
CA LYS A 400 10.10 -24.91 6.51
C LYS A 400 11.35 -24.33 5.84
N MET A 401 11.65 -23.06 6.10
CA MET A 401 12.71 -22.30 5.43
C MET A 401 14.03 -22.32 6.21
N LEU A 402 13.98 -22.58 7.52
CA LEU A 402 15.10 -22.41 8.43
C LEU A 402 15.53 -23.76 8.99
N ASP A 403 16.84 -24.01 9.01
CA ASP A 403 17.36 -25.09 9.85
C ASP A 403 17.11 -24.79 11.34
N VAL A 404 17.11 -25.83 12.17
CA VAL A 404 16.74 -25.74 13.59
C VAL A 404 17.70 -24.82 14.36
N GLU A 405 18.98 -24.80 14.02
CA GLU A 405 19.98 -23.94 14.66
C GLU A 405 19.69 -22.46 14.38
N THR A 406 19.48 -22.12 13.12
CA THR A 406 19.13 -20.77 12.68
C THR A 406 17.80 -20.34 13.26
N LEU A 407 16.76 -21.19 13.22
CA LEU A 407 15.46 -20.91 13.82
C LEU A 407 15.59 -20.59 15.32
N THR A 408 16.34 -21.41 16.05
CA THR A 408 16.55 -21.25 17.50
C THR A 408 17.25 -19.93 17.82
N ARG A 409 18.32 -19.61 17.08
CA ARG A 409 19.05 -18.35 17.22
C ARG A 409 18.16 -17.14 16.96
N LEU A 410 17.40 -17.15 15.86
CA LEU A 410 16.48 -16.06 15.50
C LEU A 410 15.34 -15.89 16.50
N TYR A 411 14.80 -17.00 17.01
CA TYR A 411 13.75 -16.99 18.03
C TYR A 411 14.26 -16.32 19.32
N HIS A 412 15.42 -16.73 19.83
CA HIS A 412 16.01 -16.13 21.03
C HIS A 412 16.41 -14.67 20.84
N TYR A 413 16.93 -14.29 19.67
CA TYR A 413 17.24 -12.90 19.37
C TYR A 413 15.98 -12.01 19.31
N SER A 414 14.89 -12.51 18.72
CA SER A 414 13.60 -11.81 18.73
C SER A 414 13.10 -11.59 20.17
N ARG A 415 13.19 -12.64 20.98
CA ARG A 415 12.83 -12.62 22.41
C ARG A 415 13.68 -11.65 23.22
N SER A 416 14.99 -11.53 22.94
CA SER A 416 15.85 -10.55 23.65
C SER A 416 15.49 -9.10 23.31
N LEU A 417 14.88 -8.86 22.14
CA LEU A 417 14.31 -7.56 21.77
C LEU A 417 12.87 -7.33 22.28
N GLY A 418 12.33 -8.29 23.04
CA GLY A 418 10.98 -8.26 23.62
C GLY A 418 9.88 -8.82 22.69
N MET A 419 10.21 -9.28 21.49
CA MET A 419 9.25 -9.78 20.50
C MET A 419 9.08 -11.30 20.62
N GLU A 420 7.86 -11.77 20.89
CA GLU A 420 7.50 -13.18 20.71
C GLU A 420 7.22 -13.42 19.23
N PRO A 421 7.96 -14.29 18.52
CA PRO A 421 7.68 -14.60 17.11
C PRO A 421 6.36 -15.34 16.91
N LEU A 422 5.75 -15.15 15.74
CA LEU A 422 4.80 -16.10 15.18
C LEU A 422 5.60 -17.18 14.44
N VAL A 423 5.72 -18.37 15.02
CA VAL A 423 6.43 -19.50 14.39
C VAL A 423 5.47 -20.24 13.47
N GLU A 424 5.73 -20.21 12.16
CA GLU A 424 4.88 -20.79 11.13
C GLU A 424 5.28 -22.24 10.81
N VAL A 425 4.30 -23.14 10.82
CA VAL A 425 4.41 -24.57 10.56
C VAL A 425 3.33 -25.03 9.59
N ASN A 426 3.56 -26.13 8.90
CA ASN A 426 2.57 -26.80 8.04
C ASN A 426 2.43 -28.30 8.37
N THR A 427 3.47 -28.93 8.92
CA THR A 427 3.52 -30.38 9.18
C THR A 427 3.64 -30.72 10.67
N ALA A 428 3.38 -31.98 11.04
CA ALA A 428 3.54 -32.47 12.41
C ALA A 428 5.00 -32.43 12.91
N GLU A 429 5.97 -32.61 12.00
CA GLU A 429 7.39 -32.50 12.33
C GLU A 429 7.76 -31.05 12.65
N GLU A 430 7.36 -30.11 11.80
CA GLU A 430 7.56 -28.67 12.02
C GLU A 430 6.86 -28.19 13.31
N MET A 431 5.68 -28.73 13.60
CA MET A 431 4.95 -28.45 14.85
C MET A 431 5.75 -28.87 16.08
N ARG A 432 6.36 -30.07 16.08
CA ARG A 432 7.20 -30.52 17.20
C ARG A 432 8.41 -29.63 17.39
N ILE A 433 9.08 -29.22 16.30
CA ILE A 433 10.19 -28.27 16.35
C ILE A 433 9.75 -26.96 17.03
N ALA A 434 8.60 -26.41 16.65
CA ALA A 434 8.08 -25.18 17.22
C ALA A 434 7.69 -25.32 18.72
N VAL A 435 7.19 -26.50 19.12
CA VAL A 435 6.86 -26.82 20.51
C VAL A 435 8.13 -26.99 21.35
N ASP A 436 9.12 -27.73 20.86
CA ASP A 436 10.41 -27.97 21.54
C ASP A 436 11.20 -26.66 21.71
N LEU A 437 11.07 -25.74 20.75
CA LEU A 437 11.60 -24.38 20.84
C LEU A 437 10.97 -23.54 21.97
N GLY A 438 9.80 -23.95 22.47
CA GLY A 438 9.04 -23.23 23.51
C GLY A 438 8.22 -22.05 22.97
N SER A 439 7.84 -22.09 21.69
CA SER A 439 7.05 -21.01 21.07
C SER A 439 5.70 -20.81 21.78
N GLN A 440 5.38 -19.57 22.14
CA GLN A 440 4.10 -19.22 22.76
C GLN A 440 2.99 -19.01 21.73
N VAL A 441 3.35 -18.73 20.48
CA VAL A 441 2.40 -18.52 19.39
C VAL A 441 2.86 -19.24 18.12
N ILE A 442 2.08 -20.22 17.71
CA ILE A 442 2.37 -21.04 16.53
C ILE A 442 1.29 -20.78 15.49
N GLY A 443 1.71 -20.48 14.25
CA GLY A 443 0.84 -20.31 13.11
C GLY A 443 0.83 -21.54 12.23
N VAL A 444 -0.33 -22.17 12.05
CA VAL A 444 -0.47 -23.28 11.10
C VAL A 444 -0.87 -22.74 9.74
N ASN A 445 0.03 -22.83 8.77
CA ASN A 445 -0.28 -22.43 7.39
C ASN A 445 -1.03 -23.56 6.69
N ASN A 446 -2.34 -23.37 6.48
CA ASN A 446 -3.18 -24.32 5.78
C ASN A 446 -2.88 -24.36 4.27
N ARG A 447 -2.04 -23.45 3.77
CA ARG A 447 -1.52 -23.50 2.41
C ARG A 447 -0.13 -24.12 2.42
N ASP A 448 0.06 -25.19 1.66
CA ASP A 448 1.38 -25.77 1.44
C ASP A 448 2.23 -24.78 0.62
N LEU A 449 3.39 -24.37 1.14
CA LEU A 449 4.26 -23.38 0.51
C LEU A 449 5.05 -23.94 -0.69
N THR A 450 5.01 -25.24 -0.94
CA THR A 450 5.68 -25.89 -2.07
C THR A 450 4.80 -25.98 -3.31
N ASN A 451 3.50 -26.28 -3.14
CA ASN A 451 2.55 -26.48 -4.24
C ASN A 451 1.32 -25.55 -4.20
N PHE A 452 1.15 -24.77 -3.13
CA PHE A 452 0.04 -23.84 -2.87
C PHE A 452 -1.37 -24.42 -2.71
N GLU A 453 -1.51 -25.74 -2.57
CA GLU A 453 -2.77 -26.36 -2.20
C GLU A 453 -3.21 -25.94 -0.80
N VAL A 454 -4.51 -25.80 -0.59
CA VAL A 454 -5.10 -25.34 0.68
C VAL A 454 -5.90 -26.47 1.30
N ASP A 455 -5.51 -26.88 2.49
CA ASP A 455 -6.25 -27.83 3.33
C ASP A 455 -6.52 -27.21 4.72
N LEU A 456 -7.75 -26.73 4.92
CA LEU A 456 -8.20 -26.12 6.16
C LEU A 456 -8.23 -27.10 7.36
N ALA A 457 -8.26 -28.42 7.11
CA ALA A 457 -8.21 -29.40 8.18
C ALA A 457 -6.79 -29.58 8.76
N THR A 458 -5.76 -28.99 8.14
CA THR A 458 -4.38 -29.06 8.63
C THR A 458 -4.25 -28.48 10.04
N THR A 459 -4.85 -27.31 10.29
CA THR A 459 -4.84 -26.72 11.64
C THR A 459 -5.46 -27.66 12.66
N SER A 460 -6.64 -28.22 12.37
CA SER A 460 -7.35 -29.11 13.29
C SER A 460 -6.55 -30.38 13.61
N ARG A 461 -5.86 -30.97 12.62
CA ARG A 461 -5.02 -32.17 12.83
C ARG A 461 -3.78 -31.92 13.69
N LEU A 462 -3.26 -30.70 13.71
CA LEU A 462 -2.02 -30.37 14.42
C LEU A 462 -2.25 -29.85 15.84
N LEU A 463 -3.49 -29.49 16.21
CA LEU A 463 -3.82 -28.95 17.54
C LEU A 463 -3.44 -29.88 18.69
N ASP A 464 -3.64 -31.20 18.53
CA ASP A 464 -3.38 -32.20 19.57
C ASP A 464 -1.88 -32.34 19.93
N LEU A 465 -0.98 -31.79 19.10
CA LEU A 465 0.46 -31.81 19.33
C LEU A 465 0.95 -30.64 20.19
N VAL A 466 0.08 -29.69 20.54
CA VAL A 466 0.45 -28.41 21.12
C VAL A 466 -0.02 -28.31 22.57
N PRO A 467 0.81 -27.82 23.51
CA PRO A 467 0.38 -27.56 24.89
C PRO A 467 -0.76 -26.54 24.95
N GLU A 468 -1.71 -26.70 25.89
CA GLU A 468 -2.86 -25.79 26.03
C GLU A 468 -2.46 -24.32 26.28
N SER A 469 -1.27 -24.07 26.83
CA SER A 469 -0.74 -22.73 27.08
C SER A 469 -0.35 -21.97 25.80
N THR A 470 -0.10 -22.69 24.71
CA THR A 470 0.38 -22.15 23.44
C THR A 470 -0.80 -21.72 22.57
N ILE A 471 -0.68 -20.53 21.98
CA ILE A 471 -1.73 -19.96 21.14
C ILE A 471 -1.52 -20.45 19.71
N VAL A 472 -2.45 -21.29 19.22
CA VAL A 472 -2.46 -21.73 17.82
C VAL A 472 -3.28 -20.76 16.97
N CYS A 473 -2.66 -20.30 15.88
CA CYS A 473 -3.26 -19.43 14.87
C CYS A 473 -3.49 -20.20 13.57
N ALA A 474 -4.72 -20.25 13.04
CA ALA A 474 -4.95 -20.79 11.69
C ALA A 474 -4.61 -19.73 10.64
N LEU A 475 -3.74 -20.04 9.68
CA LEU A 475 -3.31 -19.13 8.63
C LEU A 475 -3.73 -19.65 7.25
N SER A 476 -3.99 -18.72 6.32
CA SER A 476 -4.35 -19.00 4.92
C SER A 476 -5.68 -19.72 4.70
N GLY A 477 -6.27 -19.51 3.52
CA GLY A 477 -7.46 -20.26 3.06
C GLY A 477 -8.81 -19.80 3.62
N ILE A 478 -8.83 -18.91 4.60
CA ILE A 478 -10.07 -18.41 5.21
C ILE A 478 -10.73 -17.36 4.32
N SER A 479 -11.89 -17.71 3.77
CA SER A 479 -12.66 -16.89 2.83
C SER A 479 -13.88 -16.22 3.47
N GLY A 480 -14.41 -16.77 4.56
CA GLY A 480 -15.54 -16.17 5.27
C GLY A 480 -15.90 -16.85 6.59
N PRO A 481 -17.03 -16.44 7.22
CA PRO A 481 -17.45 -16.92 8.54
C PRO A 481 -17.61 -18.44 8.65
N HIS A 482 -18.05 -19.11 7.57
CA HIS A 482 -18.25 -20.56 7.56
C HIS A 482 -16.95 -21.34 7.79
N ASP A 483 -15.83 -20.89 7.22
CA ASP A 483 -14.50 -21.49 7.41
C ASP A 483 -14.02 -21.42 8.87
N VAL A 484 -14.54 -20.44 9.63
CA VAL A 484 -14.11 -20.16 11.00
C VAL A 484 -14.87 -21.01 12.03
N GLN A 485 -16.02 -21.58 11.66
CA GLN A 485 -16.85 -22.36 12.58
C GLN A 485 -16.11 -23.62 13.09
N ALA A 486 -15.39 -24.31 12.20
CA ALA A 486 -14.58 -25.48 12.57
C ALA A 486 -13.48 -25.09 13.58
N TYR A 487 -12.73 -24.02 13.30
CA TYR A 487 -11.67 -23.52 14.18
C TYR A 487 -12.17 -23.13 15.57
N ARG A 488 -13.37 -22.54 15.67
CA ARG A 488 -13.98 -22.23 16.99
C ARG A 488 -14.28 -23.50 17.78
N LYS A 489 -14.85 -24.52 17.11
CA LYS A 489 -15.18 -25.80 17.74
C LYS A 489 -13.92 -26.52 18.22
N ASP A 490 -12.86 -26.46 17.41
CA ASP A 490 -11.58 -27.14 17.69
C ASP A 490 -10.71 -26.38 18.71
N GLY A 491 -11.16 -25.20 19.17
CA GLY A 491 -10.49 -24.45 20.22
C GLY A 491 -9.34 -23.54 19.74
N VAL A 492 -9.18 -23.36 18.43
CA VAL A 492 -8.23 -22.40 17.83
C VAL A 492 -8.50 -21.01 18.40
N LYS A 493 -7.42 -20.29 18.74
CA LYS A 493 -7.51 -19.01 19.47
C LYS A 493 -7.36 -17.79 18.57
N ALA A 494 -6.77 -17.95 17.39
CA ALA A 494 -6.58 -16.86 16.46
C ALA A 494 -6.63 -17.32 14.99
N ILE A 495 -6.93 -16.39 14.10
CA ILE A 495 -6.90 -16.60 12.65
C ILE A 495 -6.20 -15.46 11.95
N LEU A 496 -5.50 -15.75 10.86
CA LEU A 496 -4.92 -14.75 9.98
C LEU A 496 -5.66 -14.72 8.65
N VAL A 497 -6.21 -13.54 8.32
CA VAL A 497 -7.01 -13.33 7.12
C VAL A 497 -6.47 -12.14 6.35
N GLY A 498 -6.26 -12.30 5.04
CA GLY A 498 -5.75 -11.24 4.17
C GLY A 498 -6.65 -10.99 2.96
N GLU A 499 -6.67 -11.93 2.01
CA GLU A 499 -7.35 -11.74 0.72
C GLU A 499 -8.84 -11.40 0.87
N ALA A 500 -9.58 -12.15 1.69
CA ALA A 500 -11.00 -11.91 1.91
C ALA A 500 -11.27 -10.52 2.52
N LEU A 501 -10.41 -10.06 3.43
CA LEU A 501 -10.52 -8.73 4.02
C LEU A 501 -10.22 -7.60 3.03
N MET A 502 -9.31 -7.84 2.09
CA MET A 502 -8.94 -6.87 1.04
C MET A 502 -10.02 -6.71 -0.03
N ARG A 503 -10.85 -7.74 -0.25
CA ARG A 503 -11.96 -7.70 -1.22
C ARG A 503 -13.30 -7.26 -0.62
N ALA A 504 -13.42 -7.20 0.71
CA ALA A 504 -14.67 -6.87 1.37
C ALA A 504 -15.11 -5.42 1.07
N SER A 505 -16.35 -5.25 0.58
CA SER A 505 -16.94 -3.93 0.33
C SER A 505 -17.19 -3.14 1.62
N ASN A 506 -17.58 -3.83 2.70
CA ASN A 506 -17.60 -3.30 4.06
C ASN A 506 -16.74 -4.17 4.98
N THR A 507 -15.52 -3.69 5.25
CA THR A 507 -14.54 -4.36 6.10
C THR A 507 -15.02 -4.57 7.53
N VAL A 508 -15.74 -3.61 8.11
CA VAL A 508 -16.18 -3.67 9.52
C VAL A 508 -17.24 -4.75 9.69
N ASP A 509 -18.24 -4.76 8.81
CA ASP A 509 -19.29 -5.78 8.82
C ASP A 509 -18.71 -7.18 8.56
N PHE A 510 -17.76 -7.29 7.63
CA PHE A 510 -17.12 -8.56 7.33
C PHE A 510 -16.36 -9.11 8.53
N ILE A 511 -15.52 -8.29 9.20
CA ILE A 511 -14.80 -8.72 10.40
C ILE A 511 -15.77 -9.13 11.50
N THR A 512 -16.82 -8.33 11.74
CA THR A 512 -17.83 -8.64 12.76
C THR A 512 -18.48 -9.99 12.51
N LYS A 513 -18.84 -10.31 11.27
CA LYS A 513 -19.40 -11.63 10.91
C LYS A 513 -18.36 -12.75 10.97
N LEU A 514 -17.11 -12.46 10.62
CA LEU A 514 -16.03 -13.45 10.56
C LEU A 514 -15.62 -13.94 11.95
N VAL A 515 -15.45 -13.03 12.91
CA VAL A 515 -14.94 -13.36 14.26
C VAL A 515 -15.97 -13.20 15.38
N GLY A 516 -17.10 -12.53 15.16
CA GLY A 516 -18.21 -12.42 16.11
C GLY A 516 -19.09 -13.67 16.22
N ASP A 517 -19.83 -13.77 17.31
CA ASP A 517 -20.85 -14.80 17.56
C ASP A 517 -22.18 -14.37 16.93
N ASP A 518 -22.88 -15.27 16.23
CA ASP A 518 -24.18 -15.02 15.61
C ASP A 518 -25.25 -14.57 16.64
N ASN A 519 -25.04 -14.89 17.92
CA ASN A 519 -25.93 -14.51 19.03
C ASN A 519 -25.61 -13.13 19.64
N VAL A 520 -24.48 -12.51 19.30
CA VAL A 520 -24.06 -11.20 19.80
C VAL A 520 -24.36 -10.14 18.75
N LYS A 521 -25.56 -9.56 18.82
CA LYS A 521 -25.91 -8.42 17.96
C LYS A 521 -25.04 -7.21 18.33
N PRO A 522 -24.35 -6.55 17.37
CA PRO A 522 -23.68 -5.29 17.66
C PRO A 522 -24.74 -4.29 18.15
N LYS A 523 -24.57 -3.75 19.36
CA LYS A 523 -25.45 -2.68 19.85
C LYS A 523 -25.39 -1.54 18.86
N LYS A 524 -26.55 -1.05 18.42
CA LYS A 524 -26.64 0.21 17.69
C LYS A 524 -25.95 1.28 18.53
N THR A 525 -24.84 1.83 18.04
CA THR A 525 -24.19 2.99 18.63
C THR A 525 -25.22 4.11 18.67
N SER A 526 -25.73 4.46 19.86
CA SER A 526 -26.49 5.70 20.04
C SER A 526 -25.62 6.85 19.54
N GLN A 527 -26.16 7.72 18.68
CA GLN A 527 -25.41 8.88 18.23
C GLN A 527 -24.91 9.67 19.46
N PRO A 528 -23.59 9.92 19.58
CA PRO A 528 -23.09 10.71 20.69
C PRO A 528 -23.70 12.12 20.59
N GLN A 529 -24.30 12.59 21.68
CA GLN A 529 -24.87 13.92 21.75
C GLN A 529 -23.75 14.96 21.66
N LEU A 530 -23.93 15.99 20.81
CA LEU A 530 -22.93 17.03 20.56
C LEU A 530 -22.53 17.76 21.84
N LEU A 531 -21.23 17.99 22.05
CA LEU A 531 -20.74 18.89 23.09
C LEU A 531 -21.19 20.33 22.80
N VAL A 532 -21.57 21.08 23.84
CA VAL A 532 -21.88 22.51 23.73
C VAL A 532 -20.90 23.31 24.56
N LYS A 533 -20.19 24.23 23.90
CA LYS A 533 -19.27 25.18 24.53
C LYS A 533 -19.79 26.60 24.41
N ILE A 534 -19.79 27.33 25.53
CA ILE A 534 -20.10 28.77 25.58
C ILE A 534 -18.79 29.52 25.87
N CYS A 535 -18.26 30.24 24.87
CA CYS A 535 -16.95 30.89 24.91
C CYS A 535 -17.06 32.40 25.18
N GLY A 536 -16.07 32.96 25.88
CA GLY A 536 -16.05 34.38 26.23
C GLY A 536 -17.00 34.71 27.38
N THR A 537 -17.15 33.77 28.32
CA THR A 537 -17.97 33.94 29.52
C THR A 537 -17.32 34.96 30.45
N ARG A 538 -18.09 35.98 30.85
CA ARG A 538 -17.60 37.16 31.59
C ARG A 538 -18.23 37.35 32.97
N THR A 539 -19.26 36.57 33.29
CA THR A 539 -19.93 36.65 34.60
C THR A 539 -20.26 35.26 35.14
N ALA A 540 -20.29 35.15 36.46
CA ALA A 540 -20.77 33.99 37.19
C ALA A 540 -22.20 33.59 36.79
N GLU A 541 -23.08 34.58 36.55
CA GLU A 541 -24.47 34.38 36.14
C GLU A 541 -24.59 33.75 34.74
N ALA A 542 -23.78 34.21 33.77
CA ALA A 542 -23.75 33.63 32.44
C ALA A 542 -23.22 32.19 32.46
N ALA A 543 -22.20 31.91 33.28
CA ALA A 543 -21.68 30.56 33.49
C ALA A 543 -22.77 29.63 34.05
N ARG A 544 -23.46 30.05 35.13
CA ARG A 544 -24.58 29.31 35.73
C ARG A 544 -25.67 29.02 34.71
N THR A 545 -26.11 30.06 33.99
CA THR A 545 -27.15 29.95 32.94
C THR A 545 -26.76 28.92 31.87
N ALA A 546 -25.51 28.95 31.40
CA ALA A 546 -25.03 27.98 30.42
C ALA A 546 -25.10 26.54 30.95
N ILE A 547 -24.66 26.32 32.20
CA ILE A 547 -24.62 24.99 32.83
C ILE A 547 -26.03 24.44 33.07
N GLU A 548 -26.92 25.26 33.63
CA GLU A 548 -28.31 24.91 33.90
C GLU A 548 -29.10 24.65 32.60
N ALA A 549 -28.73 25.30 31.50
CA ALA A 549 -29.27 24.99 30.18
C ALA A 549 -28.70 23.68 29.59
N GLY A 550 -27.57 23.17 30.11
CA GLY A 550 -26.97 21.89 29.71
C GLY A 550 -25.66 21.99 28.93
N ALA A 551 -24.95 23.14 28.96
CA ALA A 551 -23.63 23.27 28.36
C ALA A 551 -22.63 22.28 28.97
N ASP A 552 -21.67 21.81 28.17
CA ASP A 552 -20.62 20.90 28.63
C ASP A 552 -19.33 21.64 28.98
N LEU A 553 -19.06 22.75 28.29
CA LEU A 553 -17.82 23.52 28.40
C LEU A 553 -18.14 25.01 28.57
N VAL A 554 -17.48 25.66 29.53
CA VAL A 554 -17.57 27.11 29.76
C VAL A 554 -16.18 27.71 29.52
N GLY A 555 -16.06 28.55 28.47
CA GLY A 555 -14.79 29.15 28.07
C GLY A 555 -14.61 30.58 28.59
N ILE A 556 -13.46 30.84 29.22
CA ILE A 556 -13.01 32.16 29.65
C ILE A 556 -11.79 32.59 28.82
N ILE A 557 -11.72 33.87 28.43
CA ILE A 557 -10.61 34.38 27.62
C ILE A 557 -9.57 35.04 28.53
N LEU A 558 -8.38 34.47 28.58
CA LEU A 558 -7.25 34.90 29.42
C LEU A 558 -6.20 35.65 28.59
N VAL A 559 -6.66 36.40 27.59
CA VAL A 559 -5.82 37.16 26.65
C VAL A 559 -6.03 38.66 26.89
N PRO A 560 -5.09 39.34 27.57
CA PRO A 560 -5.18 40.78 27.81
C PRO A 560 -5.39 41.59 26.53
N GLY A 561 -6.17 42.66 26.61
CA GLY A 561 -6.43 43.55 25.46
C GLY A 561 -7.48 43.05 24.45
N ARG A 562 -8.14 41.91 24.70
CA ARG A 562 -9.26 41.41 23.88
C ARG A 562 -10.62 41.76 24.51
N ASN A 563 -11.63 42.00 23.67
CA ASN A 563 -12.97 42.49 24.09
C ASN A 563 -13.69 41.61 25.12
N ARG A 564 -13.37 40.31 25.21
CA ARG A 564 -13.99 39.36 26.15
C ARG A 564 -13.01 38.84 27.20
N PHE A 565 -11.90 39.53 27.40
CA PHE A 565 -10.93 39.24 28.46
C PHE A 565 -11.61 39.30 29.83
N VAL A 566 -11.22 38.39 30.74
CA VAL A 566 -11.61 38.41 32.15
C VAL A 566 -10.37 38.56 33.02
N SER A 567 -10.48 39.36 34.08
CA SER A 567 -9.45 39.42 35.13
C SER A 567 -9.45 38.13 35.95
N ASP A 568 -8.37 37.91 36.69
CA ASP A 568 -8.22 36.72 37.55
C ASP A 568 -9.34 36.62 38.60
N ASP A 569 -9.78 37.74 39.18
CA ASP A 569 -10.87 37.75 40.16
C ASP A 569 -12.19 37.27 39.55
N VAL A 570 -12.51 37.74 38.34
CA VAL A 570 -13.71 37.33 37.60
C VAL A 570 -13.58 35.87 37.16
N ALA A 571 -12.40 35.46 36.70
CA ALA A 571 -12.12 34.07 36.31
C ALA A 571 -12.30 33.10 37.49
N LEU A 572 -11.84 33.47 38.70
CA LEU A 572 -12.01 32.67 39.92
C LEU A 572 -13.50 32.52 40.30
N GLN A 573 -14.28 33.60 40.22
CA GLN A 573 -15.73 33.55 40.46
C GLN A 573 -16.44 32.62 39.46
N ILE A 574 -16.09 32.71 38.17
CA ILE A 574 -16.62 31.81 37.15
C ILE A 574 -16.21 30.36 37.44
N ALA A 575 -14.94 30.13 37.81
CA ALA A 575 -14.43 28.79 38.13
C ALA A 575 -15.18 28.14 39.31
N GLU A 576 -15.48 28.92 40.35
CA GLU A 576 -16.28 28.46 41.49
C GLU A 576 -17.70 28.05 41.07
N VAL A 577 -18.37 28.86 40.24
CA VAL A 577 -19.70 28.53 39.71
C VAL A 577 -19.67 27.27 38.84
N VAL A 578 -18.66 27.13 37.96
CA VAL A 578 -18.53 25.96 37.09
C VAL A 578 -18.35 24.67 37.89
N ARG A 579 -17.66 24.72 39.03
CA ARG A 579 -17.48 23.56 39.92
C ARG A 579 -18.69 23.23 40.76
N SER A 580 -19.39 24.24 41.25
CA SER A 580 -20.49 24.09 42.21
C SER A 580 -21.86 23.87 41.57
N THR A 581 -22.04 24.25 40.30
CA THR A 581 -23.33 24.15 39.61
C THR A 581 -23.49 22.76 38.96
N PRO A 582 -24.47 21.95 39.38
CA PRO A 582 -24.71 20.64 38.78
C PRO A 582 -25.36 20.77 37.41
N LYS A 583 -25.10 19.81 36.52
CA LYS A 583 -25.80 19.74 35.23
C LYS A 583 -27.21 19.13 35.38
N PRO A 584 -28.21 19.61 34.61
CA PRO A 584 -29.62 19.21 34.75
C PRO A 584 -29.91 17.72 34.49
N ALA A 585 -28.99 16.96 33.87
CA ALA A 585 -29.13 15.51 33.68
C ALA A 585 -27.80 14.78 33.91
N LYS A 586 -27.80 13.81 34.83
CA LYS A 586 -26.68 12.85 34.99
C LYS A 586 -26.64 11.94 33.77
N LYS A 587 -25.75 12.23 32.82
CA LYS A 587 -25.53 11.32 31.69
C LYS A 587 -24.94 10.00 32.21
N LYS A 588 -25.52 8.87 31.84
CA LYS A 588 -24.76 7.62 31.87
C LYS A 588 -23.58 7.82 30.93
N MET A 589 -22.36 7.73 31.44
CA MET A 589 -21.21 7.56 30.55
C MET A 589 -21.51 6.37 29.65
N SER A 590 -21.43 6.56 28.33
CA SER A 590 -21.31 5.40 27.46
C SER A 590 -20.08 4.64 27.95
N GLY A 591 -20.22 3.33 28.19
CA GLY A 591 -19.09 2.50 28.58
C GLY A 591 -17.93 2.64 27.58
N PRO A 592 -16.75 2.08 27.90
CA PRO A 592 -15.76 1.83 26.86
C PRO A 592 -16.46 1.15 25.65
N PRO A 593 -15.98 1.36 24.41
CA PRO A 593 -16.56 0.68 23.25
C PRO A 593 -16.78 -0.80 23.60
N ASP A 594 -18.01 -1.30 23.38
CA ASP A 594 -18.38 -2.67 23.78
C ASP A 594 -17.48 -3.72 23.10
N VAL A 595 -16.75 -3.36 22.03
CA VAL A 595 -15.78 -4.19 21.31
C VAL A 595 -14.65 -3.32 20.72
N GLY A 596 -13.39 -3.58 21.07
CA GLY A 596 -12.22 -3.17 20.26
C GLY A 596 -11.64 -1.75 20.45
N THR A 597 -10.71 -1.40 19.56
CA THR A 597 -9.95 -0.13 19.54
C THR A 597 -10.87 1.02 19.06
N SER A 598 -10.93 2.13 19.80
CA SER A 598 -11.65 3.34 19.34
C SER A 598 -10.76 4.29 18.53
N ASN A 599 -11.35 5.04 17.61
CA ASN A 599 -10.68 6.16 16.97
C ASN A 599 -10.24 7.19 18.02
N PHE A 600 -9.04 7.75 17.89
CA PHE A 600 -8.46 8.73 18.82
C PHE A 600 -9.40 9.92 19.10
N PHE A 601 -9.87 10.65 18.09
CA PHE A 601 -10.66 11.86 18.34
C PHE A 601 -12.05 11.55 18.91
N GLU A 602 -12.59 10.38 18.61
CA GLU A 602 -13.82 9.91 19.23
C GLU A 602 -13.61 9.50 20.69
N HIS A 603 -12.47 8.89 21.01
CA HIS A 603 -12.10 8.59 22.39
C HIS A 603 -11.90 9.89 23.18
N SER A 604 -11.09 10.81 22.65
CA SER A 604 -10.78 12.10 23.26
C SER A 604 -12.03 12.96 23.48
N SER A 605 -13.02 12.93 22.58
CA SER A 605 -14.27 13.66 22.77
C SER A 605 -15.08 13.15 23.97
N ARG A 606 -15.02 11.84 24.27
CA ARG A 606 -15.68 11.26 25.45
C ARG A 606 -14.99 11.69 26.75
N LEU A 607 -13.67 11.86 26.73
CA LEU A 607 -12.90 12.37 27.88
C LEU A 607 -13.20 13.84 28.20
N LEU A 608 -13.75 14.59 27.23
CA LEU A 608 -14.20 15.97 27.40
C LEU A 608 -15.61 16.09 28.01
N VAL A 609 -16.26 14.98 28.37
CA VAL A 609 -17.58 14.99 29.01
C VAL A 609 -17.44 14.65 30.48
N ARG A 610 -17.91 15.54 31.36
CA ARG A 610 -18.23 15.20 32.75
C ARG A 610 -19.75 15.05 32.92
N PRO A 611 -20.22 13.96 33.56
CA PRO A 611 -21.66 13.69 33.70
C PRO A 611 -22.34 14.54 34.78
N ASP A 612 -21.57 15.05 35.74
CA ASP A 612 -22.01 15.75 36.94
C ASP A 612 -21.93 17.28 36.82
N ARG A 613 -20.92 17.80 36.11
CA ARG A 613 -20.68 19.25 35.95
C ARG A 613 -20.16 19.64 34.58
N ALA A 614 -20.15 20.93 34.28
CA ALA A 614 -19.44 21.46 33.12
C ALA A 614 -17.94 21.57 33.40
N GLN A 615 -17.15 21.67 32.34
CA GLN A 615 -15.70 21.85 32.43
C GLN A 615 -15.32 23.29 32.12
N LEU A 616 -14.36 23.82 32.89
CA LEU A 616 -13.81 25.16 32.69
C LEU A 616 -12.70 25.13 31.63
N VAL A 617 -12.83 25.97 30.60
CA VAL A 617 -11.87 26.09 29.50
C VAL A 617 -11.16 27.44 29.56
N GLY A 618 -9.83 27.44 29.68
CA GLY A 618 -9.02 28.66 29.54
C GLY A 618 -8.59 28.86 28.09
N VAL A 619 -8.90 30.02 27.51
CA VAL A 619 -8.52 30.36 26.13
C VAL A 619 -7.29 31.28 26.12
N PHE A 620 -6.25 30.85 25.41
CA PHE A 620 -4.97 31.54 25.28
C PHE A 620 -4.67 31.87 23.81
N LEU A 621 -3.82 32.86 23.61
CA LEU A 621 -3.39 33.32 22.29
C LEU A 621 -1.90 33.69 22.38
N ASP A 622 -1.05 32.87 21.78
CA ASP A 622 0.41 33.06 21.70
C ASP A 622 1.05 33.24 23.08
N ALA A 623 0.48 32.60 24.11
CA ALA A 623 0.97 32.70 25.48
C ALA A 623 2.16 31.75 25.71
N PRO A 624 3.16 32.15 26.52
CA PRO A 624 4.21 31.24 26.96
C PRO A 624 3.63 30.02 27.69
N LEU A 625 4.22 28.83 27.48
CA LEU A 625 3.78 27.59 28.11
C LEU A 625 3.73 27.70 29.64
N GLU A 626 4.70 28.39 30.24
CA GLU A 626 4.80 28.57 31.68
C GLU A 626 3.61 29.37 32.25
N PHE A 627 3.18 30.43 31.55
CA PHE A 627 1.98 31.18 31.91
C PHE A 627 0.71 30.32 31.80
N ILE A 628 0.60 29.50 30.74
CA ILE A 628 -0.54 28.58 30.58
C ILE A 628 -0.61 27.62 31.77
N ILE A 629 0.53 27.03 32.16
CA ILE A 629 0.61 26.09 33.29
C ILE A 629 0.25 26.77 34.62
N GLU A 630 0.74 27.99 34.86
CA GLU A 630 0.38 28.77 36.05
C GLU A 630 -1.14 28.98 36.14
N GLN A 631 -1.77 29.39 35.04
CA GLN A 631 -3.22 29.62 34.99
C GLN A 631 -4.03 28.33 35.18
N ILE A 632 -3.54 27.18 34.70
CA ILE A 632 -4.17 25.88 34.97
C ILE A 632 -4.27 25.64 36.46
N TYR A 633 -3.18 25.81 37.22
CA TYR A 633 -3.19 25.56 38.66
C TYR A 633 -3.96 26.64 39.43
N LYS A 634 -3.77 27.91 39.07
CA LYS A 634 -4.42 29.05 39.74
C LYS A 634 -5.94 28.98 39.62
N LEU A 635 -6.44 28.76 38.41
CA LEU A 635 -7.87 28.76 38.13
C LEU A 635 -8.48 27.37 38.21
N GLY A 636 -7.66 26.31 38.33
CA GLY A 636 -8.04 24.90 38.22
C GLY A 636 -8.79 24.61 36.93
N LEU A 637 -8.19 24.99 35.80
CA LEU A 637 -8.75 24.76 34.46
C LEU A 637 -8.87 23.25 34.19
N ASP A 638 -9.99 22.84 33.61
CA ASP A 638 -10.21 21.44 33.21
C ASP A 638 -9.71 21.17 31.78
N VAL A 639 -9.66 22.21 30.95
CA VAL A 639 -9.29 22.16 29.53
C VAL A 639 -8.57 23.45 29.15
N VAL A 640 -7.58 23.37 28.27
CA VAL A 640 -6.91 24.53 27.65
C VAL A 640 -7.33 24.64 26.19
N GLN A 641 -7.57 25.86 25.72
CA GLN A 641 -7.77 26.16 24.30
C GLN A 641 -6.62 27.04 23.79
N LEU A 642 -5.80 26.49 22.90
CA LEU A 642 -4.74 27.22 22.17
C LEU A 642 -5.34 27.83 20.91
N HIS A 643 -5.46 29.15 20.89
CA HIS A 643 -6.21 29.88 19.86
C HIS A 643 -5.30 30.70 18.92
N GLY A 644 -3.99 30.71 19.14
CA GLY A 644 -3.01 31.48 18.37
C GLY A 644 -2.23 30.63 17.38
N SER A 645 -0.92 30.85 17.34
CA SER A 645 0.09 30.16 16.54
C SER A 645 1.01 29.29 17.42
N GLU A 646 0.57 28.93 18.63
CA GLU A 646 1.36 28.11 19.54
C GLU A 646 1.76 26.76 18.90
N PRO A 647 3.01 26.29 19.10
CA PRO A 647 3.43 24.98 18.63
C PRO A 647 2.51 23.88 19.18
N ILE A 648 2.12 22.95 18.32
CA ILE A 648 1.17 21.88 18.69
C ILE A 648 1.77 20.93 19.75
N GLU A 649 3.10 20.87 19.83
CA GLU A 649 3.89 20.15 20.82
C GLU A 649 3.61 20.61 22.25
N TYR A 650 3.15 21.86 22.47
CA TYR A 650 2.81 22.36 23.81
C TYR A 650 1.83 21.44 24.53
N ALA A 651 0.87 20.89 23.80
CA ALA A 651 -0.14 20.01 24.37
C ALA A 651 0.42 18.75 25.04
N ARG A 652 1.63 18.30 24.68
CA ARG A 652 2.28 17.17 25.37
C ARG A 652 2.70 17.51 26.80
N ASN A 653 2.92 18.79 27.08
CA ASN A 653 3.38 19.30 28.38
C ASN A 653 2.24 19.95 29.18
N ILE A 654 1.05 20.10 28.60
CA ILE A 654 -0.12 20.65 29.29
C ILE A 654 -0.84 19.49 30.01
N PRO A 655 -1.00 19.54 31.35
CA PRO A 655 -1.51 18.41 32.15
C PRO A 655 -3.03 18.19 32.05
N VAL A 656 -3.71 18.91 31.17
CA VAL A 656 -5.15 18.83 30.92
C VAL A 656 -5.43 18.74 29.42
N PRO A 657 -6.59 18.21 28.99
CA PRO A 657 -6.95 18.16 27.58
C PRO A 657 -6.80 19.51 26.88
N VAL A 658 -6.25 19.49 25.66
CA VAL A 658 -6.04 20.70 24.85
C VAL A 658 -6.97 20.71 23.64
N LEU A 659 -7.74 21.79 23.49
CA LEU A 659 -8.38 22.17 22.25
C LEU A 659 -7.44 23.07 21.46
N ARG A 660 -7.28 22.83 20.16
CA ARG A 660 -6.46 23.66 19.29
C ARG A 660 -7.32 24.24 18.18
N ARG A 661 -7.30 25.57 18.02
CA ARG A 661 -8.01 26.23 16.92
C ARG A 661 -7.28 25.96 15.61
N PHE A 662 -8.04 25.66 14.56
CA PHE A 662 -7.53 25.50 13.20
C PHE A 662 -8.44 26.19 12.19
N SER A 663 -7.85 26.68 11.09
CA SER A 663 -8.59 26.84 9.83
C SER A 663 -8.79 25.46 9.15
N PRO A 664 -9.84 25.22 8.34
CA PRO A 664 -10.10 23.90 7.72
C PRO A 664 -8.96 23.29 6.91
N LEU A 665 -8.08 24.13 6.36
CA LEU A 665 -6.93 23.74 5.54
C LEU A 665 -5.59 23.84 6.28
N GLU A 666 -5.60 24.19 7.56
CA GLU A 666 -4.38 24.38 8.35
C GLU A 666 -3.65 23.04 8.58
N PRO A 667 -2.33 22.96 8.31
CA PRO A 667 -1.54 21.78 8.61
C PRO A 667 -1.62 21.39 10.10
N GLY A 668 -1.62 20.08 10.38
CA GLY A 668 -1.62 19.57 11.75
C GLY A 668 -3.01 19.34 12.38
N ILE A 669 -4.10 19.75 11.74
CA ILE A 669 -5.47 19.51 12.25
C ILE A 669 -5.77 18.03 12.53
N SER A 670 -5.24 17.13 11.70
CA SER A 670 -5.39 15.67 11.81
C SER A 670 -4.31 15.01 12.69
N SER A 671 -3.37 15.78 13.26
CA SER A 671 -2.34 15.27 14.16
C SER A 671 -2.98 14.74 15.44
N ARG A 672 -2.79 13.44 15.71
CA ARG A 672 -3.36 12.78 16.88
C ARG A 672 -2.35 12.79 18.02
N ALA A 673 -2.84 12.70 19.26
CA ALA A 673 -2.04 12.80 20.49
C ALA A 673 -1.30 14.13 20.70
N PHE A 674 -1.56 15.15 19.87
CA PHE A 674 -1.10 16.53 20.06
C PHE A 674 -2.22 17.49 20.45
N HIS A 675 -3.48 17.07 20.40
CA HIS A 675 -4.62 17.81 20.93
C HIS A 675 -5.77 16.83 21.14
N ALA A 676 -6.64 17.13 22.09
CA ALA A 676 -7.80 16.32 22.39
C ALA A 676 -8.85 16.44 21.26
N LEU A 677 -9.16 17.67 20.85
CA LEU A 677 -10.02 17.96 19.70
C LEU A 677 -9.57 19.23 18.98
N PRO A 678 -9.58 19.23 17.64
CA PRO A 678 -9.47 20.47 16.86
C PRO A 678 -10.78 21.27 16.97
N LEU A 679 -10.65 22.58 17.06
CA LEU A 679 -11.75 23.55 16.99
C LEU A 679 -11.63 24.31 15.67
N LEU A 680 -12.60 24.14 14.78
CA LEU A 680 -12.64 24.85 13.51
C LEU A 680 -13.25 26.24 13.72
N ASP A 681 -12.54 27.27 13.31
CA ASP A 681 -13.01 28.66 13.37
C ASP A 681 -12.52 29.44 12.13
N SER A 682 -13.29 30.43 11.66
CA SER A 682 -13.02 31.17 10.42
C SER A 682 -11.88 32.19 10.52
N GLY A 683 -11.42 32.54 11.72
CA GLY A 683 -10.28 33.47 11.91
C GLY A 683 -10.21 34.06 13.32
N ALA A 684 -9.21 34.91 13.57
CA ALA A 684 -8.95 35.54 14.88
C ALA A 684 -10.24 36.19 15.43
N GLY A 685 -10.80 35.60 16.48
CA GLY A 685 -12.20 35.75 16.86
C GLY A 685 -12.77 37.16 16.85
N GLY A 686 -14.02 37.29 16.40
CA GLY A 686 -14.81 38.52 16.57
C GLY A 686 -15.63 39.01 15.37
N ALA A 687 -15.44 38.46 14.17
CA ALA A 687 -16.11 38.97 12.95
C ALA A 687 -17.44 38.28 12.58
N GLY A 688 -17.86 37.23 13.31
CA GLY A 688 -19.14 36.54 13.05
C GLY A 688 -19.22 35.79 11.71
N GLN A 689 -18.11 35.61 11.00
CA GLN A 689 -18.08 34.92 9.70
C GLN A 689 -18.22 33.40 9.88
N GLN A 690 -19.07 32.79 9.06
CA GLN A 690 -19.23 31.34 9.02
C GLN A 690 -18.09 30.68 8.26
N LEU A 691 -17.77 29.44 8.63
CA LEU A 691 -16.82 28.59 7.93
C LEU A 691 -17.32 28.19 6.54
N ASN A 692 -16.40 28.06 5.58
CA ASN A 692 -16.69 27.45 4.29
C ASN A 692 -16.99 25.95 4.47
N LEU A 693 -18.27 25.58 4.38
CA LEU A 693 -18.72 24.20 4.61
C LEU A 693 -18.14 23.21 3.58
N ASP A 694 -17.79 23.64 2.38
CA ASP A 694 -17.21 22.74 1.36
C ASP A 694 -15.77 22.38 1.70
N GLU A 695 -15.01 23.30 2.30
CA GLU A 695 -13.68 23.00 2.84
C GLU A 695 -13.76 22.04 4.03
N VAL A 696 -14.75 22.22 4.91
CA VAL A 696 -15.01 21.33 6.04
C VAL A 696 -15.40 19.92 5.58
N LYS A 697 -16.28 19.80 4.57
CA LYS A 697 -16.64 18.50 3.96
C LYS A 697 -15.43 17.83 3.30
N SER A 698 -14.60 18.61 2.61
CA SER A 698 -13.37 18.13 1.96
C SER A 698 -12.37 17.60 3.00
N LEU A 699 -12.26 18.27 4.15
CA LEU A 699 -11.45 17.79 5.28
C LEU A 699 -11.92 16.42 5.79
N PHE A 700 -13.22 16.23 6.02
CA PHE A 700 -13.75 14.94 6.49
C PHE A 700 -13.68 13.83 5.45
N THR A 701 -13.70 14.18 4.16
CA THR A 701 -13.43 13.23 3.08
C THR A 701 -12.00 12.71 3.15
N ARG A 702 -11.02 13.58 3.45
CA ARG A 702 -9.61 13.21 3.59
C ARG A 702 -9.32 12.38 4.85
N ASP A 703 -9.99 12.70 5.96
CA ASP A 703 -9.83 12.00 7.23
C ASP A 703 -11.19 11.71 7.88
N SER A 704 -11.80 10.58 7.50
CA SER A 704 -13.10 10.13 8.04
C SER A 704 -13.07 9.90 9.56
N GLY A 705 -11.88 9.74 10.13
CA GLY A 705 -11.67 9.57 11.56
C GLY A 705 -11.58 10.85 12.36
N LEU A 706 -11.55 12.02 11.71
CA LEU A 706 -11.45 13.31 12.38
C LEU A 706 -12.76 13.64 13.09
N LYS A 707 -12.68 14.06 14.35
CA LYS A 707 -13.78 14.74 15.05
C LYS A 707 -13.38 16.17 15.37
N VAL A 708 -14.29 17.12 15.24
CA VAL A 708 -14.02 18.55 15.46
C VAL A 708 -15.07 19.21 16.36
N ILE A 709 -14.71 20.32 16.99
CA ILE A 709 -15.66 21.30 17.52
C ILE A 709 -15.87 22.36 16.43
N LEU A 710 -17.11 22.63 16.05
CA LEU A 710 -17.45 23.65 15.07
C LEU A 710 -17.66 25.00 15.77
N ALA A 711 -16.95 26.04 15.36
CA ALA A 711 -17.10 27.41 15.85
C ALA A 711 -17.24 28.39 14.67
N GLY A 712 -17.42 29.68 15.00
CA GLY A 712 -17.48 30.76 14.01
C GLY A 712 -18.90 31.01 13.46
N GLY A 713 -19.47 32.17 13.78
CA GLY A 713 -20.77 32.61 13.23
C GLY A 713 -22.00 31.79 13.66
N LEU A 714 -21.88 30.97 14.71
CA LEU A 714 -22.99 30.16 15.24
C LEU A 714 -23.90 30.99 16.16
N ALA A 715 -25.21 30.75 16.07
CA ALA A 715 -26.26 31.42 16.85
C ALA A 715 -27.47 30.49 17.04
N PRO A 716 -28.39 30.77 17.99
CA PRO A 716 -29.55 29.90 18.25
C PRO A 716 -30.42 29.59 17.03
N ASP A 717 -30.53 30.54 16.10
CA ASP A 717 -31.39 30.49 14.92
C ASP A 717 -30.75 29.77 13.72
N ASN A 718 -29.41 29.66 13.66
CA ASN A 718 -28.72 29.08 12.51
C ASN A 718 -28.09 27.70 12.74
N ILE A 719 -27.90 27.29 14.01
CA ILE A 719 -27.08 26.11 14.34
C ILE A 719 -27.59 24.82 13.71
N ASN A 720 -28.90 24.61 13.69
CA ASN A 720 -29.50 23.41 13.11
C ASN A 720 -29.32 23.37 11.59
N ALA A 721 -29.51 24.50 10.91
CA ALA A 721 -29.29 24.61 9.47
C ALA A 721 -27.82 24.32 9.08
N VAL A 722 -26.86 24.82 9.87
CA VAL A 722 -25.42 24.55 9.66
C VAL A 722 -25.10 23.07 9.85
N LEU A 723 -25.62 22.44 10.90
CA LEU A 723 -25.39 21.01 11.15
C LEU A 723 -26.04 20.11 10.09
N ASP A 724 -27.22 20.48 9.59
CA ASP A 724 -27.93 19.71 8.57
C ASP A 724 -27.27 19.85 7.19
N ALA A 725 -26.69 21.01 6.88
CA ALA A 725 -25.94 21.23 5.64
C ALA A 725 -24.67 20.36 5.52
N LEU A 726 -24.17 19.77 6.61
CA LEU A 726 -23.06 18.82 6.61
C LEU A 726 -23.47 17.41 6.13
N GLY A 727 -24.77 17.09 6.11
CA GLY A 727 -25.30 15.81 5.68
C GLY A 727 -24.64 14.62 6.41
N PRO A 728 -24.02 13.66 5.70
CA PRO A 728 -23.42 12.47 6.34
C PRO A 728 -22.25 12.81 7.28
N TYR A 729 -21.60 13.96 7.09
CA TYR A 729 -20.47 14.41 7.90
C TYR A 729 -20.88 15.01 9.24
N LYS A 730 -22.19 15.15 9.53
CA LYS A 730 -22.68 15.55 10.86
C LYS A 730 -22.10 14.66 11.97
N SER A 731 -21.85 13.39 11.68
CA SER A 731 -21.21 12.45 12.61
C SER A 731 -19.75 12.81 12.97
N ASN A 732 -19.06 13.63 12.18
CA ASN A 732 -17.71 14.12 12.44
C ASN A 732 -17.69 15.34 13.40
N ILE A 733 -18.85 15.92 13.71
CA ILE A 733 -18.93 16.99 14.69
C ILE A 733 -19.02 16.37 16.08
N ALA A 734 -18.02 16.62 16.92
CA ALA A 734 -18.03 16.24 18.33
C ALA A 734 -18.69 17.31 19.20
N GLY A 735 -18.68 18.56 18.76
CA GLY A 735 -19.26 19.68 19.51
C GLY A 735 -19.42 20.94 18.70
N VAL A 736 -20.06 21.93 19.32
CA VAL A 736 -20.27 23.27 18.79
C VAL A 736 -19.85 24.31 19.83
N ASP A 737 -19.26 25.40 19.37
CA ASP A 737 -18.77 26.51 20.20
C ASP A 737 -19.40 27.83 19.76
N VAL A 738 -20.01 28.54 20.70
CA VAL A 738 -20.60 29.87 20.44
C VAL A 738 -19.96 30.94 21.31
N SER A 739 -19.79 32.13 20.73
CA SER A 739 -19.34 33.33 21.46
C SER A 739 -20.25 34.52 21.14
N SER A 740 -19.99 35.25 20.05
CA SER A 740 -20.76 36.47 19.70
C SER A 740 -22.24 36.23 19.37
N GLY A 741 -22.62 35.04 18.89
CA GLY A 741 -24.01 34.73 18.54
C GLY A 741 -24.98 34.63 19.72
N VAL A 742 -24.46 34.63 20.95
CA VAL A 742 -25.26 34.70 22.19
C VAL A 742 -25.06 36.04 22.91
N GLU A 743 -24.62 37.07 22.20
CA GLU A 743 -24.50 38.43 22.71
C GLU A 743 -25.63 39.34 22.18
N SER A 744 -25.96 40.36 22.98
CA SER A 744 -26.81 41.49 22.64
C SER A 744 -26.06 42.75 23.10
N ASP A 745 -25.85 43.70 22.18
CA ASP A 745 -25.09 44.94 22.43
C ASP A 745 -23.70 44.72 23.06
N GLY A 746 -22.99 43.67 22.59
CA GLY A 746 -21.65 43.32 23.09
C GLY A 746 -21.62 42.72 24.50
N LYS A 747 -22.77 42.42 25.09
CA LYS A 747 -22.91 41.73 26.39
C LYS A 747 -23.53 40.36 26.19
N GLN A 748 -23.16 39.39 27.02
CA GLN A 748 -23.78 38.06 26.99
C GLN A 748 -25.27 38.17 27.32
N ASP A 749 -26.10 37.54 26.50
CA ASP A 749 -27.55 37.49 26.65
C ASP A 749 -27.95 36.11 27.16
N LEU A 750 -28.42 36.06 28.41
CA LEU A 750 -28.77 34.82 29.11
C LEU A 750 -29.87 34.02 28.38
N SER A 751 -30.80 34.71 27.73
CA SER A 751 -31.88 34.09 26.97
C SER A 751 -31.33 33.41 25.71
N LYS A 752 -30.40 34.06 25.01
CA LYS A 752 -29.74 33.49 23.83
C LYS A 752 -28.81 32.34 24.18
N ILE A 753 -28.10 32.41 25.31
CA ILE A 753 -27.30 31.28 25.82
C ILE A 753 -28.20 30.06 26.01
N SER A 754 -29.32 30.24 26.73
CA SER A 754 -30.27 29.15 26.98
C SER A 754 -30.88 28.61 25.69
N ALA A 755 -31.24 29.50 24.75
CA ALA A 755 -31.80 29.13 23.45
C ALA A 755 -30.79 28.34 22.59
N PHE A 756 -29.53 28.75 22.56
CA PHE A 756 -28.47 28.03 21.83
C PHE A 756 -28.27 26.62 22.36
N VAL A 757 -28.15 26.48 23.68
CA VAL A 757 -27.92 25.16 24.29
C VAL A 757 -29.13 24.24 24.03
N LYS A 758 -30.37 24.75 24.18
CA LYS A 758 -31.59 23.99 23.86
C LYS A 758 -31.63 23.57 22.39
N ALA A 759 -31.32 24.48 21.46
CA ALA A 759 -31.33 24.20 20.03
C ALA A 759 -30.41 23.03 19.65
N VAL A 760 -29.28 22.84 20.36
CA VAL A 760 -28.32 21.75 20.11
C VAL A 760 -28.67 20.48 20.90
N LYS A 761 -29.18 20.62 22.13
CA LYS A 761 -29.38 19.48 23.04
C LYS A 761 -30.74 18.79 22.88
N GLY A 762 -31.74 19.48 22.34
CA GLY A 762 -33.15 19.05 22.31
C GLY A 762 -33.87 19.55 23.53
#